data_AF-A0A2S8A8Q0-F1
#
_entry.id   AF-A0A2S8A8Q0-F1
#
_cell.length_a   1.000
_cell.length_b   1.000
_cell.length_c   1.000
_cell.angle_alpha   90.00
_cell.angle_beta   90.00
_cell.angle_gamma   90.00
#
_symmetry.space_group_name_H-M   'P 1'
#
loop_
_entity.id
_entity.type
_entity.pdbx_description
1 polymer ?
#
loop_
_entity_poly.entity_id
_entity_poly.type
_entity_poly.pdbx_seq_one_letter_code
_entity_poly.pdbx_strand_id
1 'polypeptide(L)'
;MGTIKRVIGKKSVHIAKNINIWATEGNVTFNAAKKVAFHGEQNGVVYGKYQPPDLRVVESEYKLKSTYAHEQLSQLARELDEVSFICFLIGIFGEEIEISAYSKLYRGLSDQSIPPPEILVTRMPVRGWKACYSNKRKKILVWEHFIDQAIKDNDSRGELMAALVEEYGHHIDNLLRTELATNGKKDQDILDEGAKFAYQLFQFDIFNETHLSFARAQTPNYSGDLVIDFSELNRELQAYVGEDQWYDADPLEEDFEGFGAGFEPGSHGAIEMEALYDPINLFTKDDIRQIYYGNWLRDYSQVIIESAVHLPDEEINRLKNSPDEHMKNLVKTNPMKLSHEGWLEILRILAAKEFVYEAESGESKFVHQYKNYVDKFEEIYGPLDRDVLGIYRPEEHIDNPMGLKDFSSLSISCLYEYEKGILTEKRLYAGEKSESLAVDTVPTHTGYAHMLKSYIHKNIDADRPSADAYMSQQLKLAVQYGKNRDGFRHLGAALHVLEDYFSHSNFIELALMKAGFKNIYPWVEGMQGKDYTTIPIVTGKFLTDDTLASILPKMADKMFPVGIQKYEQRKPKDRTFTDAFILTTLEDLSTNQKSDGEPDPTYAGMTAAEWLNKYDLYLKMVDIKASGVDALGGVGRFIDRGISYMGDALATFVNIGFNFFLSTADIDIKEEQTLHSNRNYGTNPTHTQLAKDSHNHPLNPLAADLAKVAIRDVAQRIIEIWRTGSDPTGEKLAQYVINKYTIHPKSSKTDWAIEMVEDWGNKNQDIIKRLESATVYEHVHNETKRAIESDTVQKILKYFN
;
A
#
# COMPACT_ATOMS: atom_id res chain seq x y z
N MET A 1 -26.27 3.07 42.70
CA MET A 1 -25.49 3.12 43.97
C MET A 1 -26.39 2.75 45.14
N GLY A 2 -25.99 1.74 45.90
CA GLY A 2 -26.66 1.29 47.12
C GLY A 2 -25.89 0.12 47.72
N THR A 3 -24.80 0.43 48.44
CA THR A 3 -23.94 -0.56 49.08
C THR A 3 -24.72 -1.27 50.18
N ILE A 4 -25.09 -2.54 50.00
CA ILE A 4 -25.67 -3.34 51.08
C ILE A 4 -24.53 -3.71 52.04
N LYS A 5 -24.42 -2.94 53.13
CA LYS A 5 -23.50 -3.23 54.24
C LYS A 5 -23.84 -4.59 54.85
N ARG A 6 -22.83 -5.44 55.02
CA ARG A 6 -22.89 -6.67 55.81
C ARG A 6 -23.21 -6.33 57.27
N VAL A 7 -24.42 -6.64 57.73
CA VAL A 7 -24.79 -6.53 59.15
C VAL A 7 -24.53 -7.87 59.81
N ILE A 8 -23.51 -7.95 60.67
CA ILE A 8 -23.28 -9.10 61.54
C ILE A 8 -24.10 -8.88 62.82
N GLY A 9 -25.36 -9.30 62.80
CA GLY A 9 -26.26 -9.22 63.95
C GLY A 9 -27.30 -10.34 63.91
N LYS A 10 -27.62 -10.93 65.08
CA LYS A 10 -28.48 -12.13 65.21
C LYS A 10 -29.92 -11.94 64.69
N LYS A 11 -30.36 -10.70 64.39
CA LYS A 11 -31.64 -10.37 63.75
C LYS A 11 -31.61 -8.96 63.17
N SER A 12 -31.97 -8.78 61.89
CA SER A 12 -32.28 -7.48 61.27
C SER A 12 -33.75 -7.45 60.87
N VAL A 13 -34.42 -6.31 61.06
CA VAL A 13 -35.83 -6.09 60.68
C VAL A 13 -35.90 -4.77 59.91
N HIS A 14 -36.35 -4.81 58.66
CA HIS A 14 -36.59 -3.63 57.84
C HIS A 14 -38.10 -3.47 57.60
N ILE A 15 -38.63 -2.29 57.89
CA ILE A 15 -40.04 -1.95 57.68
C ILE A 15 -40.08 -0.88 56.58
N ALA A 16 -40.62 -1.22 55.41
CA ALA A 16 -40.81 -0.31 54.30
C ALA A 16 -42.16 -0.60 53.62
N LYS A 17 -42.82 0.43 53.06
CA LYS A 17 -44.15 0.31 52.45
C LYS A 17 -44.19 -0.59 51.21
N ASN A 18 -43.11 -0.64 50.44
CA ASN A 18 -42.92 -1.55 49.30
C ASN A 18 -41.43 -1.92 49.20
N ILE A 19 -41.12 -3.22 49.08
CA ILE A 19 -39.76 -3.72 48.86
C ILE A 19 -39.80 -4.62 47.63
N ASN A 20 -39.09 -4.23 46.58
CA ASN A 20 -38.93 -5.00 45.36
C ASN A 20 -37.46 -5.49 45.30
N ILE A 21 -37.24 -6.79 45.15
CA ILE A 21 -35.89 -7.40 45.06
C ILE A 21 -35.82 -8.20 43.75
N TRP A 22 -34.86 -7.87 42.89
CA TRP A 22 -34.63 -8.56 41.62
C TRP A 22 -33.13 -8.67 41.32
N ALA A 23 -32.73 -9.71 40.58
CA ALA A 23 -31.41 -9.85 39.99
C ALA A 23 -31.54 -9.80 38.47
N THR A 24 -30.61 -9.11 37.82
CA THR A 24 -30.50 -9.05 36.35
C THR A 24 -29.70 -10.22 35.79
N GLU A 25 -28.77 -10.78 36.57
CA GLU A 25 -28.00 -11.98 36.24
C GLU A 25 -27.84 -12.86 37.49
N GLY A 26 -28.19 -14.15 37.39
CA GLY A 26 -28.04 -15.14 38.45
C GLY A 26 -29.14 -15.15 39.53
N ASN A 27 -29.00 -16.07 40.49
CA ASN A 27 -29.96 -16.27 41.58
C ASN A 27 -29.67 -15.32 42.76
N VAL A 28 -30.70 -14.60 43.24
CA VAL A 28 -30.60 -13.88 44.53
C VAL A 28 -30.60 -14.91 45.66
N THR A 29 -29.47 -15.04 46.36
CA THR A 29 -29.31 -16.02 47.45
C THR A 29 -29.28 -15.31 48.81
N PHE A 30 -30.23 -15.64 49.69
CA PHE A 30 -30.27 -15.13 51.06
C PHE A 30 -29.68 -16.15 52.04
N ASN A 31 -28.47 -15.90 52.52
CA ASN A 31 -27.81 -16.75 53.50
C ASN A 31 -27.98 -16.20 54.92
N ALA A 32 -28.58 -16.98 55.82
CA ALA A 32 -28.71 -16.64 57.24
C ALA A 32 -28.46 -17.85 58.14
N ALA A 33 -27.80 -17.63 59.28
CA ALA A 33 -27.45 -18.69 60.23
C ALA A 33 -28.65 -19.28 61.01
N LYS A 34 -29.85 -18.70 60.89
CA LYS A 34 -31.07 -19.21 61.56
C LYS A 34 -32.32 -19.17 60.68
N LYS A 35 -32.79 -17.99 60.27
CA LYS A 35 -34.04 -17.84 59.49
C LYS A 35 -34.07 -16.53 58.71
N VAL A 36 -34.53 -16.59 57.46
CA VAL A 36 -34.96 -15.43 56.65
C VAL A 36 -36.48 -15.51 56.52
N ALA A 37 -37.20 -14.43 56.82
CA ALA A 37 -38.65 -14.37 56.70
C ALA A 37 -39.10 -13.01 56.16
N PHE A 38 -39.94 -13.02 55.13
CA PHE A 38 -40.59 -11.83 54.57
C PHE A 38 -42.02 -11.76 55.09
N HIS A 39 -42.43 -10.60 55.61
CA HIS A 39 -43.77 -10.37 56.12
C HIS A 39 -44.38 -9.16 55.40
N GLY A 40 -45.51 -9.36 54.72
CA GLY A 40 -46.34 -8.31 54.15
C GLY A 40 -47.75 -8.39 54.71
N GLU A 41 -48.48 -7.27 54.71
CA GLU A 41 -49.94 -7.28 54.98
C GLU A 41 -50.67 -8.13 53.92
N GLN A 42 -51.89 -8.63 54.20
CA GLN A 42 -52.62 -9.63 53.39
C GLN A 42 -52.26 -9.66 51.89
N ASN A 43 -51.75 -10.81 51.40
CA ASN A 43 -51.21 -11.03 50.04
C ASN A 43 -49.94 -10.25 49.66
N GLY A 44 -49.25 -9.62 50.61
CA GLY A 44 -48.17 -8.65 50.36
C GLY A 44 -46.80 -9.21 49.99
N VAL A 45 -46.62 -10.54 49.96
CA VAL A 45 -45.40 -11.16 49.42
C VAL A 45 -45.78 -11.98 48.19
N VAL A 46 -45.54 -11.39 47.02
CA VAL A 46 -45.83 -12.01 45.72
C VAL A 46 -44.52 -12.50 45.12
N TYR A 47 -44.45 -13.80 44.85
CA TYR A 47 -43.35 -14.41 44.10
C TYR A 47 -43.76 -14.54 42.64
N GLY A 48 -42.98 -13.97 41.72
CA GLY A 48 -43.25 -14.01 40.29
C GLY A 48 -41.96 -13.92 39.48
N LYS A 49 -42.01 -14.31 38.20
CA LYS A 49 -40.91 -14.01 37.26
C LYS A 49 -40.80 -12.50 37.11
N TYR A 50 -39.59 -11.96 37.25
CA TYR A 50 -39.33 -10.53 37.04
C TYR A 50 -39.88 -10.09 35.68
N GLN A 51 -40.83 -9.17 35.69
CA GLN A 51 -41.25 -8.43 34.51
C GLN A 51 -40.71 -7.01 34.68
N PRO A 52 -39.70 -6.59 33.88
CA PRO A 52 -39.18 -5.23 33.97
C PRO A 52 -40.33 -4.24 33.74
N PRO A 53 -40.40 -3.13 34.52
CA PRO A 53 -41.40 -2.11 34.29
C PRO A 53 -41.26 -1.56 32.86
N ASP A 54 -42.39 -1.29 32.22
CA ASP A 54 -42.37 -0.74 30.87
C ASP A 54 -41.59 0.57 30.82
N LEU A 55 -40.67 0.67 29.85
CA LEU A 55 -39.88 1.86 29.59
C LEU A 55 -40.82 3.08 29.48
N ARG A 56 -40.64 4.04 30.39
CA ARG A 56 -41.44 5.27 30.41
C ARG A 56 -40.83 6.25 29.41
N VAL A 57 -41.38 6.25 28.19
CA VAL A 57 -40.93 7.14 27.11
C VAL A 57 -41.77 8.40 27.16
N VAL A 58 -41.12 9.56 27.32
CA VAL A 58 -41.76 10.88 27.23
C VAL A 58 -41.42 11.45 25.86
N GLU A 59 -42.43 11.52 24.99
CA GLU A 59 -42.29 12.01 23.63
C GLU A 59 -41.99 13.52 23.61
N SER A 60 -41.07 13.91 22.73
CA SER A 60 -40.76 15.30 22.44
C SER A 60 -41.72 15.88 21.39
N GLU A 61 -41.78 17.21 21.30
CA GLU A 61 -42.46 17.88 20.18
C GLU A 61 -41.60 17.86 18.90
N TYR A 62 -40.34 17.46 19.02
CA TYR A 62 -39.39 17.34 17.92
C TYR A 62 -39.77 16.17 17.02
N LYS A 63 -39.49 16.30 15.72
CA LYS A 63 -39.66 15.22 14.75
C LYS A 63 -38.36 14.99 14.01
N LEU A 64 -38.00 13.72 13.85
CA LEU A 64 -36.87 13.28 13.05
C LEU A 64 -37.38 12.21 12.09
N LYS A 65 -37.05 12.33 10.81
CA LYS A 65 -37.31 11.31 9.80
C LYS A 65 -36.01 10.97 9.10
N SER A 66 -35.69 9.69 9.00
CA SER A 66 -34.60 9.20 8.18
C SER A 66 -35.07 7.92 7.50
N THR A 67 -34.90 7.87 6.19
CA THR A 67 -35.11 6.67 5.39
C THR A 67 -33.79 6.12 4.88
N TYR A 68 -32.66 6.77 5.17
CA TYR A 68 -31.35 6.49 4.60
C TYR A 68 -30.94 5.02 4.73
N ALA A 69 -30.83 4.48 5.95
CA ALA A 69 -30.42 3.09 6.16
C ALA A 69 -31.39 2.07 5.51
N HIS A 70 -32.67 2.40 5.50
CA HIS A 70 -33.70 1.58 4.85
C HIS A 70 -33.61 1.63 3.33
N GLU A 71 -33.38 2.81 2.76
CA GLU A 71 -33.19 3.00 1.34
C GLU A 71 -31.91 2.33 0.85
N GLN A 72 -30.81 2.44 1.61
CA GLN A 72 -29.55 1.75 1.34
C GLN A 72 -29.73 0.22 1.37
N LEU A 73 -30.35 -0.34 2.42
CA LEU A 73 -30.59 -1.78 2.48
C LEU A 73 -31.62 -2.25 1.44
N SER A 74 -32.63 -1.43 1.11
CA SER A 74 -33.61 -1.75 0.07
C SER A 74 -33.03 -1.61 -1.33
N GLN A 75 -32.11 -0.69 -1.52
CA GLN A 75 -31.32 -0.54 -2.73
C GLN A 75 -30.41 -1.75 -2.88
N LEU A 76 -29.70 -2.13 -1.83
CA LEU A 76 -28.92 -3.37 -1.76
C LEU A 76 -29.79 -4.60 -2.06
N ALA A 77 -31.01 -4.70 -1.53
CA ALA A 77 -31.94 -5.79 -1.87
C ALA A 77 -32.42 -5.76 -3.33
N ARG A 78 -32.50 -4.59 -3.97
CA ARG A 78 -32.85 -4.46 -5.39
C ARG A 78 -31.67 -4.71 -6.32
N GLU A 79 -30.47 -4.43 -5.85
CA GLU A 79 -29.22 -4.60 -6.58
C GLU A 79 -28.75 -6.05 -6.47
N LEU A 80 -28.74 -6.63 -5.26
CA LEU A 80 -28.41 -8.04 -5.03
C LEU A 80 -29.54 -8.99 -5.43
N ASP A 81 -29.19 -10.21 -5.81
CA ASP A 81 -30.17 -11.30 -5.88
C ASP A 81 -30.44 -11.88 -4.48
N GLU A 82 -31.56 -12.60 -4.34
CA GLU A 82 -32.06 -13.12 -3.07
C GLU A 82 -30.98 -13.90 -2.30
N VAL A 83 -30.19 -14.74 -2.96
CA VAL A 83 -29.19 -15.57 -2.28
C VAL A 83 -28.00 -14.74 -1.80
N SER A 84 -27.52 -13.79 -2.61
CA SER A 84 -26.41 -12.91 -2.24
C SER A 84 -26.78 -11.96 -1.09
N PHE A 85 -28.00 -11.41 -1.12
CA PHE A 85 -28.54 -10.63 -0.03
C PHE A 85 -28.63 -11.44 1.27
N ILE A 86 -29.08 -12.71 1.19
CA ILE A 86 -29.12 -13.62 2.33
C ILE A 86 -27.70 -13.89 2.86
N CYS A 87 -26.72 -14.20 2.01
CA CYS A 87 -25.35 -14.47 2.43
C CYS A 87 -24.67 -13.25 3.09
N PHE A 88 -24.86 -12.05 2.52
CA PHE A 88 -24.42 -10.79 3.11
C PHE A 88 -25.01 -10.61 4.52
N LEU A 89 -26.33 -10.81 4.67
CA LEU A 89 -26.99 -10.70 5.96
C LEU A 89 -26.65 -11.80 6.96
N ILE A 90 -26.31 -13.01 6.51
CA ILE A 90 -25.77 -14.08 7.38
C ILE A 90 -24.42 -13.66 7.98
N GLY A 91 -23.57 -12.96 7.22
CA GLY A 91 -22.30 -12.43 7.72
C GLY A 91 -22.47 -11.36 8.81
N ILE A 92 -23.63 -10.72 8.87
CA ILE A 92 -23.97 -9.66 9.84
C ILE A 92 -24.74 -10.24 11.03
N PHE A 93 -25.83 -10.95 10.75
CA PHE A 93 -26.84 -11.38 11.71
C PHE A 93 -26.78 -12.88 12.07
N GLY A 94 -25.88 -13.66 11.45
CA GLY A 94 -25.56 -15.02 11.85
C GLY A 94 -26.30 -16.15 11.09
N GLU A 95 -25.71 -17.34 11.11
CA GLU A 95 -26.22 -18.55 10.44
C GLU A 95 -27.39 -19.22 11.17
N GLU A 96 -27.66 -18.82 12.43
CA GLU A 96 -28.69 -19.40 13.28
C GLU A 96 -30.12 -18.92 12.98
N ILE A 97 -30.25 -17.86 12.18
CA ILE A 97 -31.51 -17.34 11.65
C ILE A 97 -31.95 -18.20 10.45
N GLU A 98 -33.24 -18.51 10.38
CA GLU A 98 -33.79 -19.33 9.29
C GLU A 98 -33.60 -18.63 7.93
N ILE A 99 -33.08 -19.36 6.93
CA ILE A 99 -32.94 -18.87 5.54
C ILE A 99 -34.25 -18.31 4.99
N SER A 100 -35.39 -18.90 5.39
CA SER A 100 -36.72 -18.42 4.98
C SER A 100 -37.06 -17.02 5.52
N ALA A 101 -36.48 -16.59 6.64
CA ALA A 101 -36.66 -15.26 7.20
C ALA A 101 -35.90 -14.21 6.38
N TYR A 102 -34.65 -14.50 6.03
CA TYR A 102 -33.84 -13.64 5.17
C TYR A 102 -34.45 -13.50 3.76
N SER A 103 -34.98 -14.60 3.20
CA SER A 103 -35.73 -14.59 1.94
C SER A 103 -36.97 -13.69 1.98
N LYS A 104 -37.75 -13.72 3.07
CA LYS A 104 -38.90 -12.81 3.23
C LYS A 104 -38.46 -11.36 3.40
N LEU A 105 -37.35 -11.10 4.08
CA LEU A 105 -36.77 -9.76 4.22
C LEU A 105 -36.39 -9.19 2.85
N TYR A 106 -35.64 -9.97 2.06
CA TYR A 106 -35.23 -9.63 0.70
C TYR A 106 -36.42 -9.20 -0.16
N ARG A 107 -37.46 -10.05 -0.23
CA ARG A 107 -38.65 -9.78 -1.03
C ARG A 107 -39.38 -8.55 -0.52
N GLY A 108 -39.52 -8.42 0.80
CA GLY A 108 -40.22 -7.31 1.43
C GLY A 108 -39.55 -5.95 1.27
N LEU A 109 -38.22 -5.92 1.20
CA LEU A 109 -37.47 -4.70 0.88
C LEU A 109 -37.49 -4.40 -0.63
N SER A 110 -37.46 -5.44 -1.48
CA SER A 110 -37.51 -5.31 -2.94
C SER A 110 -38.85 -4.80 -3.45
N ASP A 111 -39.96 -5.30 -2.89
CA ASP A 111 -41.33 -4.92 -3.24
C ASP A 111 -41.90 -3.78 -2.37
N GLN A 112 -41.08 -3.27 -1.44
CA GLN A 112 -41.42 -2.19 -0.50
C GLN A 112 -42.58 -2.53 0.46
N SER A 113 -42.89 -3.81 0.66
CA SER A 113 -43.89 -4.24 1.65
C SER A 113 -43.40 -4.18 3.10
N ILE A 114 -42.08 -4.14 3.34
CA ILE A 114 -41.49 -3.86 4.65
C ILE A 114 -41.20 -2.36 4.74
N PRO A 115 -41.89 -1.60 5.62
CA PRO A 115 -41.64 -0.17 5.78
C PRO A 115 -40.42 0.11 6.68
N PRO A 116 -39.82 1.31 6.60
CA PRO A 116 -38.80 1.74 7.55
C PRO A 116 -39.39 1.84 8.98
N PRO A 117 -38.57 1.62 10.03
CA PRO A 117 -39.02 1.79 11.40
C PRO A 117 -39.35 3.25 11.71
N GLU A 118 -40.36 3.47 12.55
CA GLU A 118 -40.68 4.81 13.03
C GLU A 118 -39.61 5.31 14.00
N ILE A 119 -39.18 6.56 13.82
CA ILE A 119 -38.27 7.25 14.74
C ILE A 119 -39.10 8.10 15.71
N LEU A 120 -38.99 7.82 17.00
CA LEU A 120 -39.66 8.55 18.07
C LEU A 120 -38.65 9.40 18.83
N VAL A 121 -38.86 10.71 18.85
CA VAL A 121 -37.98 11.62 19.60
C VAL A 121 -38.40 11.68 21.07
N THR A 122 -37.45 11.51 21.98
CA THR A 122 -37.69 11.48 23.43
C THR A 122 -37.13 12.73 24.10
N ARG A 123 -37.82 13.23 25.13
CA ARG A 123 -37.34 14.38 25.92
C ARG A 123 -36.09 14.08 26.74
N MET A 124 -35.91 12.83 27.14
CA MET A 124 -34.81 12.36 27.98
C MET A 124 -34.16 11.13 27.34
N PRO A 125 -32.84 10.91 27.58
CA PRO A 125 -32.16 9.74 27.06
C PRO A 125 -32.75 8.46 27.67
N VAL A 126 -32.92 7.45 26.84
CA VAL A 126 -33.53 6.18 27.25
C VAL A 126 -32.40 5.25 27.68
N ARG A 127 -32.39 4.85 28.96
CA ARG A 127 -31.32 4.05 29.58
C ARG A 127 -29.91 4.68 29.46
N GLY A 128 -29.82 5.99 29.29
CA GLY A 128 -28.55 6.72 29.16
C GLY A 128 -28.00 6.81 27.73
N TRP A 129 -28.64 6.15 26.76
CA TRP A 129 -28.23 6.18 25.36
C TRP A 129 -28.78 7.40 24.62
N LYS A 130 -28.00 7.93 23.67
CA LYS A 130 -28.40 9.03 22.78
C LYS A 130 -29.42 8.57 21.73
N ALA A 131 -29.30 7.33 21.24
CA ALA A 131 -30.28 6.61 20.44
C ALA A 131 -30.38 5.14 20.92
N CYS A 132 -31.53 4.49 20.76
CA CYS A 132 -31.68 3.04 20.94
C CYS A 132 -32.92 2.47 20.24
N TYR A 133 -32.86 1.22 19.81
CA TYR A 133 -33.98 0.50 19.20
C TYR A 133 -34.79 -0.23 20.27
N SER A 134 -36.12 -0.11 20.19
CA SER A 134 -37.03 -0.76 21.11
C SER A 134 -37.70 -1.97 20.46
N ASN A 135 -37.18 -3.19 20.69
CA ASN A 135 -37.78 -4.45 20.22
C ASN A 135 -39.30 -4.55 20.51
N LYS A 136 -39.76 -4.09 21.69
CA LYS A 136 -41.18 -4.11 22.07
C LYS A 136 -42.04 -3.15 21.23
N ARG A 137 -41.52 -1.97 20.90
CA ARG A 137 -42.26 -0.90 20.20
C ARG A 137 -42.02 -0.89 18.69
N LYS A 138 -40.94 -1.54 18.24
CA LYS A 138 -40.42 -1.52 16.87
C LYS A 138 -40.16 -0.11 16.37
N LYS A 139 -39.56 0.71 17.25
CA LYS A 139 -39.23 2.11 16.99
C LYS A 139 -37.78 2.38 17.37
N ILE A 140 -37.13 3.24 16.60
CA ILE A 140 -35.86 3.86 16.97
C ILE A 140 -36.19 5.04 17.89
N LEU A 141 -35.59 5.08 19.07
CA LEU A 141 -35.78 6.15 20.05
C LEU A 141 -34.57 7.07 19.99
N VAL A 142 -34.77 8.36 19.75
CA VAL A 142 -33.67 9.34 19.65
C VAL A 142 -33.90 10.46 20.65
N TRP A 143 -32.87 10.81 21.41
CA TRP A 143 -32.96 11.90 22.37
C TRP A 143 -32.95 13.27 21.69
N GLU A 144 -33.88 14.16 22.06
CA GLU A 144 -34.01 15.50 21.45
C GLU A 144 -32.72 16.33 21.49
N HIS A 145 -31.90 16.19 22.53
CA HIS A 145 -30.63 16.90 22.63
C HIS A 145 -29.59 16.42 21.60
N PHE A 146 -29.65 15.15 21.18
CA PHE A 146 -28.75 14.64 20.15
C PHE A 146 -29.05 15.29 18.79
N ILE A 147 -30.33 15.56 18.52
CA ILE A 147 -30.78 16.32 17.34
C ILE A 147 -30.30 17.77 17.44
N ASP A 148 -30.41 18.41 18.61
CA ASP A 148 -29.90 19.77 18.82
C ASP A 148 -28.38 19.88 18.60
N GLN A 149 -27.61 18.82 18.89
CA GLN A 149 -26.18 18.73 18.62
C GLN A 149 -25.92 18.60 17.11
N ALA A 150 -26.58 17.65 16.44
CA ALA A 150 -26.46 17.44 14.99
C ALA A 150 -26.89 18.67 14.16
N ILE A 151 -27.85 19.48 14.63
CA ILE A 151 -28.20 20.74 13.95
C ILE A 151 -27.03 21.73 13.95
N LYS A 152 -26.18 21.72 14.98
CA LYS A 152 -25.15 22.74 15.20
C LYS A 152 -23.78 22.36 14.64
N ASP A 153 -23.50 21.06 14.56
CA ASP A 153 -22.13 20.54 14.41
C ASP A 153 -22.08 19.38 13.41
N ASN A 154 -21.03 19.33 12.58
CA ASN A 154 -20.91 18.36 11.49
C ASN A 154 -20.55 16.96 12.02
N ASP A 155 -19.65 16.87 13.01
CA ASP A 155 -19.26 15.60 13.63
C ASP A 155 -20.46 14.96 14.35
N SER A 156 -21.25 15.77 15.04
CA SER A 156 -22.50 15.35 15.67
C SER A 156 -23.56 14.87 14.66
N ARG A 157 -23.52 15.32 13.39
CA ARG A 157 -24.36 14.76 12.31
C ARG A 157 -23.85 13.38 11.89
N GLY A 158 -22.53 13.20 11.78
CA GLY A 158 -21.91 11.90 11.55
C GLY A 158 -22.26 10.90 12.65
N GLU A 159 -22.15 11.30 13.92
CA GLU A 159 -22.56 10.48 15.07
C GLU A 159 -24.04 10.09 15.00
N LEU A 160 -24.93 11.05 14.67
CA LEU A 160 -26.37 10.79 14.58
C LEU A 160 -26.70 9.85 13.41
N MET A 161 -26.02 10.01 12.27
CA MET A 161 -26.19 9.11 11.13
C MET A 161 -25.76 7.69 11.49
N ALA A 162 -24.56 7.51 12.06
CA ALA A 162 -24.06 6.21 12.47
C ALA A 162 -25.01 5.52 13.45
N ALA A 163 -25.47 6.25 14.48
CA ALA A 163 -26.44 5.73 15.43
C ALA A 163 -27.77 5.34 14.75
N LEU A 164 -28.30 6.12 13.81
CA LEU A 164 -29.54 5.76 13.10
C LEU A 164 -29.38 4.50 12.24
N VAL A 165 -28.21 4.29 11.63
CA VAL A 165 -27.90 3.09 10.83
C VAL A 165 -27.75 1.86 11.73
N GLU A 166 -27.03 1.99 12.84
CA GLU A 166 -26.83 0.94 13.86
C GLU A 166 -28.18 0.47 14.44
N GLU A 167 -29.03 1.41 14.86
CA GLU A 167 -30.36 1.08 15.41
C GLU A 167 -31.32 0.53 14.35
N TYR A 168 -31.12 0.87 13.09
CA TYR A 168 -31.83 0.23 11.98
C TYR A 168 -31.36 -1.23 11.80
N GLY A 169 -30.07 -1.53 11.99
CA GLY A 169 -29.55 -2.90 12.03
C GLY A 169 -30.27 -3.76 13.07
N HIS A 170 -30.44 -3.25 14.30
CA HIS A 170 -31.23 -3.93 15.34
C HIS A 170 -32.71 -4.11 14.98
N HIS A 171 -33.29 -3.17 14.22
CA HIS A 171 -34.64 -3.34 13.70
C HIS A 171 -34.74 -4.55 12.77
N ILE A 172 -33.79 -4.67 11.84
CA ILE A 172 -33.73 -5.77 10.88
C ILE A 172 -33.48 -7.10 11.58
N ASP A 173 -32.55 -7.17 12.53
CA ASP A 173 -32.32 -8.36 13.35
C ASP A 173 -33.60 -8.82 14.06
N ASN A 174 -34.30 -7.90 14.71
CA ASN A 174 -35.55 -8.20 15.39
C ASN A 174 -36.64 -8.70 14.41
N LEU A 175 -36.76 -8.12 13.20
CA LEU A 175 -37.69 -8.62 12.18
C LEU A 175 -37.35 -10.05 11.74
N LEU A 176 -36.07 -10.30 11.47
CA LEU A 176 -35.57 -11.61 11.04
C LEU A 176 -35.83 -12.69 12.09
N ARG A 177 -35.58 -12.38 13.36
CA ARG A 177 -35.72 -13.33 14.48
C ARG A 177 -37.16 -13.51 14.96
N THR A 178 -38.09 -12.63 14.59
CA THR A 178 -39.48 -12.66 15.10
C THR A 178 -40.55 -12.79 14.03
N GLU A 179 -40.69 -11.81 13.14
CA GLU A 179 -41.82 -11.70 12.21
C GLU A 179 -41.61 -12.47 10.92
N LEU A 180 -40.35 -12.56 10.49
CA LEU A 180 -39.97 -13.22 9.25
C LEU A 180 -39.61 -14.69 9.49
N ALA A 181 -39.14 -15.06 10.69
CA ALA A 181 -38.87 -16.44 11.08
C ALA A 181 -40.14 -17.25 11.32
N THR A 182 -40.09 -18.54 10.97
CA THR A 182 -41.17 -19.50 11.21
C THR A 182 -41.11 -20.04 12.65
N ASN A 183 -39.90 -20.30 13.18
CA ASN A 183 -39.66 -20.67 14.57
C ASN A 183 -38.71 -19.66 15.23
N GLY A 184 -39.20 -18.43 15.43
CA GLY A 184 -38.39 -17.33 15.96
C GLY A 184 -37.65 -17.67 17.26
N LYS A 185 -36.37 -17.29 17.33
CA LYS A 185 -35.51 -17.39 18.52
C LYS A 185 -35.25 -16.00 19.07
N LYS A 186 -35.19 -15.86 20.40
CA LYS A 186 -34.74 -14.61 21.00
C LYS A 186 -33.24 -14.48 20.82
N ASP A 187 -32.80 -13.30 20.43
CA ASP A 187 -31.41 -12.88 20.49
C ASP A 187 -30.86 -13.06 21.94
N GLN A 188 -29.69 -13.68 22.03
CA GLN A 188 -28.96 -13.99 23.27
C GLN A 188 -27.47 -13.63 23.15
N ASP A 189 -27.05 -13.00 22.05
CA ASP A 189 -25.64 -12.72 21.80
C ASP A 189 -25.15 -11.48 22.56
N ILE A 190 -23.83 -11.46 22.81
CA ILE A 190 -23.12 -10.37 23.52
C ILE A 190 -22.46 -9.41 22.51
N LEU A 191 -22.37 -9.80 21.24
CA LEU A 191 -21.81 -9.00 20.14
C LEU A 191 -22.90 -8.09 19.57
N ASP A 192 -22.53 -6.90 19.11
CA ASP A 192 -23.48 -5.93 18.57
C ASP A 192 -23.61 -6.09 17.04
N GLU A 193 -24.65 -6.78 16.57
CA GLU A 193 -24.93 -6.94 15.13
C GLU A 193 -25.32 -5.62 14.45
N GLY A 194 -25.80 -4.63 15.21
CA GLY A 194 -26.10 -3.28 14.73
C GLY A 194 -24.84 -2.55 14.31
N ALA A 195 -23.77 -2.65 15.09
CA ALA A 195 -22.48 -2.07 14.77
C ALA A 195 -21.82 -2.72 13.54
N LYS A 196 -21.94 -4.05 13.39
CA LYS A 196 -21.48 -4.79 12.19
C LYS A 196 -22.28 -4.37 10.94
N PHE A 197 -23.59 -4.23 11.10
CA PHE A 197 -24.48 -3.77 10.04
C PHE A 197 -24.11 -2.35 9.56
N ALA A 198 -23.85 -1.44 10.50
CA ALA A 198 -23.43 -0.09 10.19
C ALA A 198 -22.11 -0.09 9.41
N TYR A 199 -21.07 -0.76 9.92
CA TYR A 199 -19.76 -0.85 9.27
C TYR A 199 -19.83 -1.38 7.83
N GLN A 200 -20.67 -2.39 7.58
CA GLN A 200 -20.78 -3.02 6.26
C GLN A 200 -21.69 -2.31 5.26
N LEU A 201 -22.60 -1.44 5.73
CA LEU A 201 -23.51 -0.66 4.87
C LEU A 201 -22.93 0.71 4.46
N PHE A 202 -21.81 1.15 5.07
CA PHE A 202 -21.14 2.39 4.70
C PHE A 202 -20.31 2.22 3.42
N GLN A 203 -20.92 2.48 2.27
CA GLN A 203 -20.21 2.72 1.01
C GLN A 203 -20.51 4.15 0.56
N PHE A 204 -19.53 5.04 0.72
CA PHE A 204 -19.63 6.43 0.28
C PHE A 204 -18.43 6.74 -0.62
N ASP A 205 -18.71 7.29 -1.79
CA ASP A 205 -17.69 7.70 -2.76
C ASP A 205 -17.25 9.14 -2.44
N ILE A 206 -16.34 9.26 -1.47
CA ILE A 206 -15.76 10.53 -1.01
C ILE A 206 -15.07 11.32 -2.12
N PHE A 207 -14.76 10.71 -3.27
CA PHE A 207 -14.08 11.37 -4.39
C PHE A 207 -15.06 12.16 -5.26
N ASN A 208 -16.32 11.71 -5.35
CA ASN A 208 -17.32 12.28 -6.25
C ASN A 208 -18.46 13.03 -5.54
N GLU A 209 -18.65 12.82 -4.23
CA GLU A 209 -19.73 13.45 -3.46
C GLU A 209 -19.18 14.32 -2.31
N THR A 210 -19.62 15.58 -2.25
CA THR A 210 -19.20 16.56 -1.23
C THR A 210 -20.18 16.69 -0.07
N HIS A 211 -21.40 16.19 -0.21
CA HIS A 211 -22.50 16.38 0.75
C HIS A 211 -23.41 15.16 0.80
N LEU A 212 -23.78 14.72 2.01
CA LEU A 212 -24.68 13.57 2.21
C LEU A 212 -25.89 13.94 3.07
N SER A 213 -27.09 13.91 2.48
CA SER A 213 -28.36 14.13 3.20
C SER A 213 -28.91 12.81 3.74
N PHE A 214 -28.97 12.64 5.06
CA PHE A 214 -29.36 11.36 5.68
C PHE A 214 -30.65 11.43 6.51
N ALA A 215 -31.09 12.62 6.93
CA ALA A 215 -32.30 12.77 7.75
C ALA A 215 -32.92 14.17 7.59
N ARG A 216 -34.18 14.32 8.03
CA ARG A 216 -34.88 15.62 8.14
C ARG A 216 -35.36 15.83 9.56
N ALA A 217 -34.98 16.97 10.14
CA ALA A 217 -35.36 17.35 11.50
C ALA A 217 -36.36 18.52 11.51
N GLN A 218 -37.28 18.48 12.48
CA GLN A 218 -38.21 19.56 12.80
C GLN A 218 -38.21 19.78 14.31
N THR A 219 -37.72 20.92 14.74
CA THR A 219 -37.68 21.39 16.13
C THR A 219 -38.36 22.76 16.20
N PRO A 220 -38.61 23.32 17.40
CA PRO A 220 -39.15 24.68 17.54
C PRO A 220 -38.30 25.76 16.84
N ASN A 221 -36.98 25.52 16.68
CA ASN A 221 -36.02 26.51 16.20
C ASN A 221 -35.37 26.13 14.85
N TYR A 222 -35.66 24.95 14.30
CA TYR A 222 -35.04 24.47 13.07
C TYR A 222 -35.98 23.55 12.29
N SER A 223 -36.07 23.72 10.98
CA SER A 223 -36.74 22.75 10.09
C SER A 223 -35.95 22.63 8.79
N GLY A 224 -35.36 21.47 8.55
CA GLY A 224 -34.45 21.27 7.43
C GLY A 224 -33.88 19.87 7.36
N ASP A 225 -33.18 19.60 6.27
CA ASP A 225 -32.45 18.35 6.07
C ASP A 225 -31.10 18.42 6.80
N LEU A 226 -30.74 17.33 7.48
CA LEU A 226 -29.45 17.14 8.10
C LEU A 226 -28.51 16.58 7.05
N VAL A 227 -27.52 17.40 6.68
CA VAL A 227 -26.52 17.13 5.65
C VAL A 227 -25.15 17.07 6.30
N ILE A 228 -24.42 15.98 6.07
CA ILE A 228 -23.00 15.90 6.42
C ILE A 228 -22.22 16.55 5.28
N ASP A 229 -21.39 17.50 5.64
CA ASP A 229 -20.52 18.23 4.71
C ASP A 229 -19.13 17.58 4.72
N PHE A 230 -18.72 17.06 3.57
CA PHE A 230 -17.39 16.50 3.33
C PHE A 230 -16.58 17.42 2.41
N SER A 231 -17.01 18.65 2.13
CA SER A 231 -16.36 19.56 1.20
C SER A 231 -14.98 20.07 1.66
N GLU A 232 -14.62 19.87 2.92
CA GLU A 232 -13.25 20.07 3.42
C GLU A 232 -12.40 18.85 3.08
N LEU A 233 -12.82 17.64 3.46
CA LEU A 233 -12.16 16.36 3.13
C LEU A 233 -12.07 16.10 1.61
N ASN A 234 -13.12 16.37 0.85
CA ASN A 234 -13.14 16.26 -0.60
C ASN A 234 -12.25 17.32 -1.25
N ARG A 235 -12.13 18.52 -0.66
CA ARG A 235 -11.21 19.57 -1.16
C ARG A 235 -9.77 19.27 -0.79
N GLU A 236 -9.51 18.65 0.35
CA GLU A 236 -8.20 18.08 0.69
C GLU A 236 -7.87 16.94 -0.29
N LEU A 237 -8.74 15.94 -0.45
CA LEU A 237 -8.57 14.83 -1.41
C LEU A 237 -8.52 15.27 -2.88
N GLN A 238 -9.21 16.34 -3.28
CA GLN A 238 -9.12 16.92 -4.62
C GLN A 238 -7.94 17.88 -4.78
N ALA A 239 -7.47 18.53 -3.72
CA ALA A 239 -6.18 19.24 -3.73
C ALA A 239 -5.02 18.25 -3.90
N TYR A 240 -5.16 17.04 -3.34
CA TYR A 240 -4.28 15.89 -3.59
C TYR A 240 -4.30 15.39 -5.05
N VAL A 241 -5.42 15.53 -5.75
CA VAL A 241 -5.61 15.01 -7.13
C VAL A 241 -5.53 16.12 -8.20
N GLY A 242 -5.41 17.39 -7.79
CA GLY A 242 -5.76 18.54 -8.63
C GLY A 242 -4.87 19.76 -8.51
N GLU A 243 -3.60 19.64 -8.10
CA GLU A 243 -2.62 20.73 -8.23
C GLU A 243 -1.49 20.39 -9.20
N ASP A 244 -1.51 21.11 -10.33
CA ASP A 244 -0.36 21.25 -11.22
C ASP A 244 0.81 21.90 -10.47
N GLN A 245 1.91 21.15 -10.36
CA GLN A 245 3.29 21.57 -10.12
C GLN A 245 3.58 22.25 -8.76
N TRP A 246 4.48 21.66 -7.97
CA TRP A 246 5.78 22.21 -7.52
C TRP A 246 6.54 21.14 -6.72
N TYR A 247 7.88 21.14 -6.79
CA TYR A 247 8.68 20.04 -6.23
C TYR A 247 8.66 20.11 -4.72
N ASP A 248 7.97 19.16 -4.12
CA ASP A 248 8.40 18.52 -2.90
C ASP A 248 8.28 17.03 -3.21
N ALA A 249 9.41 16.34 -3.30
CA ALA A 249 9.41 14.89 -3.34
C ALA A 249 9.02 14.42 -1.93
N ASP A 250 7.71 14.31 -1.72
CA ASP A 250 7.16 13.57 -0.59
C ASP A 250 7.24 12.07 -0.93
N PRO A 251 8.06 11.28 -0.22
CA PRO A 251 8.14 9.83 -0.42
C PRO A 251 6.82 9.09 -0.13
N LEU A 252 5.77 9.81 0.32
CA LEU A 252 4.44 9.28 0.57
C LEU A 252 3.36 9.75 -0.43
N GLU A 253 3.67 10.62 -1.40
CA GLU A 253 2.66 11.20 -2.31
C GLU A 253 2.91 11.04 -3.82
N GLU A 254 3.98 10.35 -4.27
CA GLU A 254 4.28 10.28 -5.71
C GLU A 254 4.04 8.88 -6.32
N ASP A 255 2.88 8.68 -6.95
CA ASP A 255 2.49 7.45 -7.66
C ASP A 255 3.15 7.26 -9.05
N PHE A 256 4.11 8.11 -9.47
CA PHE A 256 4.69 8.04 -10.83
C PHE A 256 6.22 8.20 -10.89
N GLU A 257 6.88 7.06 -11.11
CA GLU A 257 8.34 6.97 -11.26
C GLU A 257 8.79 6.79 -12.73
N GLY A 258 9.70 7.62 -13.24
CA GLY A 258 10.68 7.22 -14.25
C GLY A 258 11.92 6.57 -13.62
N PHE A 259 12.72 5.85 -14.40
CA PHE A 259 13.83 5.01 -13.94
C PHE A 259 13.48 3.94 -12.88
N GLY A 260 12.19 3.66 -12.67
CA GLY A 260 11.77 2.47 -11.94
C GLY A 260 11.32 1.34 -12.86
N ALA A 261 10.88 0.22 -12.26
CA ALA A 261 10.28 -0.89 -12.99
C ALA A 261 8.99 -0.48 -13.74
N GLY A 262 8.82 -1.01 -14.94
CA GLY A 262 7.62 -0.88 -15.79
C GLY A 262 7.94 -0.43 -17.21
N PHE A 263 6.91 -0.07 -17.98
CA PHE A 263 7.01 0.40 -19.38
C PHE A 263 6.43 1.82 -19.57
N GLU A 264 6.20 2.54 -18.47
CA GLU A 264 5.77 3.94 -18.43
C GLU A 264 6.87 4.87 -18.95
N PRO A 265 6.55 6.04 -19.55
CA PRO A 265 7.55 6.91 -20.17
C PRO A 265 8.72 7.29 -19.24
N GLY A 266 9.93 6.86 -19.58
CA GLY A 266 11.11 7.15 -18.77
C GLY A 266 11.42 6.11 -17.69
N SER A 267 10.60 5.06 -17.52
CA SER A 267 10.95 3.84 -16.77
C SER A 267 12.06 3.05 -17.49
N HIS A 268 12.70 2.12 -16.78
CA HIS A 268 13.72 1.22 -17.37
C HIS A 268 13.20 0.48 -18.61
N GLY A 269 12.02 -0.14 -18.52
CA GLY A 269 11.45 -0.90 -19.64
C GLY A 269 11.10 -0.01 -20.84
N ALA A 270 10.68 1.25 -20.61
CA ALA A 270 10.45 2.20 -21.69
C ALA A 270 11.75 2.69 -22.32
N ILE A 271 12.76 3.01 -21.51
CA ILE A 271 14.10 3.40 -21.97
C ILE A 271 14.69 2.31 -22.87
N GLU A 272 14.66 1.05 -22.41
CA GLU A 272 15.13 -0.08 -23.20
C GLU A 272 14.29 -0.27 -24.48
N MET A 273 12.96 -0.21 -24.41
CA MET A 273 12.10 -0.36 -25.59
C MET A 273 12.34 0.74 -26.64
N GLU A 274 12.50 2.00 -26.22
CA GLU A 274 12.77 3.12 -27.11
C GLU A 274 14.19 3.07 -27.71
N ALA A 275 15.19 2.72 -26.90
CA ALA A 275 16.59 2.74 -27.33
C ALA A 275 16.97 1.53 -28.18
N LEU A 276 16.44 0.35 -27.84
CA LEU A 276 16.94 -0.94 -28.34
C LEU A 276 16.12 -1.49 -29.51
N TYR A 277 14.89 -1.00 -29.71
CA TYR A 277 14.02 -1.49 -30.76
C TYR A 277 14.52 -1.08 -32.16
N ASP A 278 15.14 -2.03 -32.83
CA ASP A 278 15.37 -2.05 -34.27
C ASP A 278 15.41 -3.52 -34.69
N PRO A 279 14.29 -4.08 -35.20
CA PRO A 279 14.21 -5.52 -35.47
C PRO A 279 15.11 -5.96 -36.63
N ILE A 280 15.72 -5.02 -37.37
CA ILE A 280 16.63 -5.32 -38.47
C ILE A 280 18.09 -5.31 -37.97
N ASN A 281 18.46 -4.32 -37.17
CA ASN A 281 19.86 -4.08 -36.82
C ASN A 281 20.21 -4.33 -35.35
N LEU A 282 19.22 -4.42 -34.45
CA LEU A 282 19.40 -4.59 -33.00
C LEU A 282 18.52 -5.74 -32.48
N PHE A 283 17.49 -5.38 -31.72
CA PHE A 283 16.66 -6.28 -30.94
C PHE A 283 15.20 -6.24 -31.38
N THR A 284 14.58 -7.42 -31.34
CA THR A 284 13.12 -7.53 -31.44
C THR A 284 12.46 -7.13 -30.12
N LYS A 285 11.14 -6.91 -30.10
CA LYS A 285 10.43 -6.61 -28.83
C LYS A 285 10.59 -7.72 -27.79
N ASP A 286 10.64 -8.97 -28.23
CA ASP A 286 10.77 -10.12 -27.33
C ASP A 286 12.21 -10.30 -26.82
N ASP A 287 13.21 -9.92 -27.62
CA ASP A 287 14.59 -9.80 -27.15
C ASP A 287 14.65 -8.73 -26.04
N ILE A 288 14.04 -7.56 -26.27
CA ILE A 288 14.06 -6.44 -25.32
C ILE A 288 13.36 -6.79 -24.02
N ARG A 289 12.21 -7.48 -24.04
CA ARG A 289 11.55 -7.93 -22.80
C ARG A 289 12.44 -8.87 -21.97
N GLN A 290 13.26 -9.70 -22.61
CA GLN A 290 14.21 -10.56 -21.89
C GLN A 290 15.42 -9.78 -21.36
N ILE A 291 15.84 -8.71 -22.04
CA ILE A 291 16.84 -7.79 -21.52
C ILE A 291 16.24 -7.07 -20.30
N TYR A 292 15.04 -6.50 -20.46
CA TYR A 292 14.34 -5.81 -19.39
C TYR A 292 14.06 -6.70 -18.18
N TYR A 293 13.81 -7.99 -18.37
CA TYR A 293 13.68 -8.93 -17.24
C TYR A 293 14.94 -8.95 -16.35
N GLY A 294 16.14 -8.81 -16.93
CA GLY A 294 17.37 -8.68 -16.15
C GLY A 294 17.44 -7.40 -15.31
N ASN A 295 16.91 -6.30 -15.84
CA ASN A 295 16.79 -5.01 -15.18
C ASN A 295 15.72 -5.06 -14.07
N TRP A 296 14.53 -5.56 -14.39
CA TRP A 296 13.42 -5.83 -13.47
C TRP A 296 13.85 -6.67 -12.26
N LEU A 297 14.71 -7.68 -12.46
CA LEU A 297 15.23 -8.48 -11.36
C LEU A 297 16.09 -7.67 -10.39
N ARG A 298 16.73 -6.57 -10.80
CA ARG A 298 17.45 -5.67 -9.90
C ARG A 298 16.46 -4.84 -9.11
N ASP A 299 15.54 -4.14 -9.78
CA ASP A 299 14.47 -3.37 -9.15
C ASP A 299 13.78 -4.17 -8.04
N TYR A 300 13.29 -5.37 -8.35
CA TYR A 300 12.51 -6.16 -7.40
C TYR A 300 13.35 -6.93 -6.38
N SER A 301 14.66 -7.09 -6.58
CA SER A 301 15.53 -7.70 -5.55
C SER A 301 15.71 -6.80 -4.33
N GLN A 302 15.41 -5.50 -4.46
CA GLN A 302 15.55 -4.54 -3.38
C GLN A 302 14.61 -4.83 -2.18
N VAL A 303 13.48 -5.52 -2.39
CA VAL A 303 12.59 -5.97 -1.28
C VAL A 303 13.21 -7.09 -0.45
N ILE A 304 14.28 -7.72 -0.91
CA ILE A 304 14.94 -8.83 -0.21
C ILE A 304 16.04 -8.26 0.71
N ILE A 305 15.58 -7.72 1.84
CA ILE A 305 16.36 -7.09 2.92
C ILE A 305 15.95 -7.63 4.30
N GLU A 306 16.71 -7.32 5.34
CA GLU A 306 16.48 -7.80 6.70
C GLU A 306 15.16 -7.33 7.32
N SER A 307 14.67 -6.16 6.90
CA SER A 307 13.44 -5.57 7.40
C SER A 307 12.18 -6.14 6.76
N ALA A 308 12.27 -6.70 5.55
CA ALA A 308 11.11 -7.19 4.78
C ALA A 308 11.01 -8.72 4.73
N VAL A 309 12.11 -9.43 5.01
CA VAL A 309 12.16 -10.90 4.95
C VAL A 309 12.06 -11.50 6.36
N HIS A 310 11.17 -12.49 6.53
CA HIS A 310 11.04 -13.28 7.75
C HIS A 310 12.33 -14.05 8.04
N LEU A 311 12.85 -13.88 9.25
CA LEU A 311 14.04 -14.56 9.74
C LEU A 311 13.66 -15.87 10.43
N PRO A 312 14.41 -16.97 10.21
CA PRO A 312 14.15 -18.25 10.86
C PRO A 312 14.21 -18.18 12.41
N ASP A 313 13.45 -19.04 13.09
CA ASP A 313 13.37 -19.12 14.56
C ASP A 313 14.75 -19.17 15.25
N GLU A 314 15.69 -19.92 14.69
CA GLU A 314 17.06 -20.04 15.22
C GLU A 314 17.76 -18.67 15.26
N GLU A 315 17.56 -17.87 14.22
CA GLU A 315 18.12 -16.53 14.09
C GLU A 315 17.38 -15.55 15.02
N ILE A 316 16.05 -15.59 15.07
CA ILE A 316 15.27 -14.77 15.99
C ILE A 316 15.66 -15.03 17.43
N ASN A 317 15.85 -16.29 17.83
CA ASN A 317 16.29 -16.64 19.17
C ASN A 317 17.72 -16.14 19.47
N ARG A 318 18.59 -16.05 18.47
CA ARG A 318 19.91 -15.41 18.58
C ARG A 318 19.78 -13.89 18.79
N LEU A 319 18.86 -13.24 18.08
CA LEU A 319 18.69 -11.79 18.09
C LEU A 319 17.92 -11.24 19.30
N LYS A 320 17.10 -12.05 19.99
CA LYS A 320 16.32 -11.65 21.18
C LYS A 320 17.13 -10.93 22.27
N ASN A 321 18.41 -11.26 22.41
CA ASN A 321 19.30 -10.67 23.41
C ASN A 321 20.29 -9.64 22.82
N SER A 322 20.09 -9.21 21.57
CA SER A 322 20.95 -8.24 20.93
C SER A 322 20.92 -6.89 21.66
N PRO A 323 22.07 -6.25 21.88
CA PRO A 323 22.11 -4.89 22.43
C PRO A 323 21.69 -3.83 21.39
N ASP A 324 21.66 -4.18 20.10
CA ASP A 324 21.27 -3.28 19.00
C ASP A 324 19.74 -3.15 18.93
N GLU A 325 19.24 -1.92 18.99
CA GLU A 325 17.81 -1.63 19.01
C GLU A 325 17.10 -2.00 17.69
N HIS A 326 17.78 -1.86 16.55
CA HIS A 326 17.24 -2.25 15.26
C HIS A 326 17.09 -3.78 15.20
N MET A 327 18.06 -4.55 15.70
CA MET A 327 17.94 -6.02 15.80
C MET A 327 16.74 -6.45 16.66
N LYS A 328 16.44 -5.74 17.76
CA LYS A 328 15.24 -6.02 18.57
C LYS A 328 13.96 -5.69 17.79
N ASN A 329 13.96 -4.60 17.02
CA ASN A 329 12.82 -4.25 16.18
C ASN A 329 12.57 -5.30 15.10
N LEU A 330 13.63 -5.87 14.50
CA LEU A 330 13.51 -6.98 13.55
C LEU A 330 12.83 -8.20 14.19
N VAL A 331 13.12 -8.49 15.46
CA VAL A 331 12.46 -9.59 16.20
C VAL A 331 10.97 -9.30 16.42
N LYS A 332 10.63 -8.08 16.85
CA LYS A 332 9.24 -7.68 17.12
C LYS A 332 8.37 -7.70 15.87
N THR A 333 8.92 -7.27 14.73
CA THR A 333 8.20 -7.16 13.45
C THR A 333 8.23 -8.46 12.64
N ASN A 334 9.04 -9.44 13.03
CA ASN A 334 9.21 -10.69 12.28
C ASN A 334 7.90 -11.41 11.91
N PRO A 335 6.87 -11.51 12.79
CA PRO A 335 5.61 -12.18 12.45
C PRO A 335 4.79 -11.49 11.34
N MET A 336 5.12 -10.24 11.01
CA MET A 336 4.47 -9.47 9.94
C MET A 336 5.15 -9.68 8.58
N LYS A 337 6.33 -10.31 8.54
CA LYS A 337 7.16 -10.39 7.34
C LYS A 337 6.83 -11.63 6.51
N LEU A 338 6.94 -11.48 5.19
CA LEU A 338 6.91 -12.60 4.27
C LEU A 338 8.23 -13.36 4.33
N SER A 339 8.17 -14.67 4.18
CA SER A 339 9.35 -15.48 3.95
C SER A 339 9.98 -15.10 2.60
N HIS A 340 11.26 -15.42 2.42
CA HIS A 340 11.91 -15.22 1.12
C HIS A 340 11.16 -16.00 0.01
N GLU A 341 10.64 -17.20 0.32
CA GLU A 341 9.83 -17.98 -0.62
C GLU A 341 8.48 -17.32 -0.91
N GLY A 342 7.85 -16.70 0.09
CA GLY A 342 6.63 -15.91 -0.08
C GLY A 342 6.84 -14.74 -1.03
N TRP A 343 7.93 -13.99 -0.85
CA TRP A 343 8.35 -12.94 -1.79
C TRP A 343 8.58 -13.49 -3.20
N LEU A 344 9.30 -14.60 -3.31
CA LEU A 344 9.60 -15.23 -4.61
C LEU A 344 8.31 -15.61 -5.37
N GLU A 345 7.35 -16.23 -4.69
CA GLU A 345 6.10 -16.65 -5.33
C GLU A 345 5.25 -15.44 -5.75
N ILE A 346 5.19 -14.40 -4.93
CA ILE A 346 4.53 -13.14 -5.29
C ILE A 346 5.17 -12.51 -6.54
N LEU A 347 6.50 -12.47 -6.58
CA LEU A 347 7.25 -11.91 -7.71
C LEU A 347 7.13 -12.77 -8.98
N ARG A 348 7.00 -14.10 -8.85
CA ARG A 348 6.68 -15.02 -9.97
C ARG A 348 5.31 -14.71 -10.57
N ILE A 349 4.31 -14.49 -9.72
CA ILE A 349 2.94 -14.12 -10.16
C ILE A 349 2.98 -12.77 -10.88
N LEU A 350 3.74 -11.80 -10.34
CA LEU A 350 3.91 -10.47 -10.93
C LEU A 350 4.64 -10.51 -12.28
N ALA A 351 5.77 -11.22 -12.36
CA ALA A 351 6.54 -11.35 -13.59
C ALA A 351 5.72 -12.03 -14.69
N ALA A 352 4.96 -13.08 -14.35
CA ALA A 352 4.06 -13.73 -15.32
C ALA A 352 2.96 -12.79 -15.82
N LYS A 353 2.45 -11.91 -14.95
CA LYS A 353 1.46 -10.90 -15.35
C LYS A 353 2.07 -9.90 -16.33
N GLU A 354 3.21 -9.33 -15.97
CA GLU A 354 3.85 -8.26 -16.73
C GLU A 354 4.45 -8.75 -18.06
N PHE A 355 5.24 -9.81 -18.03
CA PHE A 355 6.04 -10.25 -19.17
C PHE A 355 5.29 -11.16 -20.15
N VAL A 356 4.19 -11.77 -19.72
CA VAL A 356 3.42 -12.71 -20.55
C VAL A 356 1.99 -12.22 -20.74
N TYR A 357 1.23 -12.03 -19.66
CA TYR A 357 -0.19 -11.69 -19.78
C TYR A 357 -0.41 -10.33 -20.44
N GLU A 358 0.21 -9.26 -19.93
CA GLU A 358 0.06 -7.91 -20.48
C GLU A 358 0.64 -7.78 -21.90
N ALA A 359 1.70 -8.53 -22.18
CA ALA A 359 2.30 -8.61 -23.52
C ALA A 359 1.36 -9.26 -24.57
N GLU A 360 0.50 -10.19 -24.16
CA GLU A 360 -0.38 -10.96 -25.04
C GLU A 360 -1.82 -10.43 -25.13
N SER A 361 -2.34 -9.84 -24.05
CA SER A 361 -3.79 -9.71 -23.84
C SER A 361 -4.43 -8.48 -24.49
N GLY A 362 -3.65 -7.48 -24.89
CA GLY A 362 -4.20 -6.24 -25.48
C GLY A 362 -5.31 -5.62 -24.60
N GLU A 363 -6.46 -5.27 -25.20
CA GLU A 363 -7.61 -4.66 -24.50
C GLU A 363 -8.40 -5.62 -23.58
N SER A 364 -8.14 -6.94 -23.61
CA SER A 364 -8.81 -7.89 -22.72
C SER A 364 -8.17 -7.86 -21.34
N LYS A 365 -8.94 -7.44 -20.32
CA LYS A 365 -8.47 -7.30 -18.94
C LYS A 365 -8.70 -8.54 -18.05
N PHE A 366 -9.36 -9.59 -18.55
CA PHE A 366 -9.73 -10.74 -17.74
C PHE A 366 -8.83 -11.97 -17.92
N VAL A 367 -8.46 -12.60 -16.79
CA VAL A 367 -7.57 -13.76 -16.72
C VAL A 367 -8.38 -14.99 -16.31
N HIS A 368 -8.33 -16.07 -17.10
CA HIS A 368 -8.95 -17.34 -16.71
C HIS A 368 -8.11 -18.11 -15.68
N GLN A 369 -6.87 -18.48 -16.01
CA GLN A 369 -6.00 -19.24 -15.10
C GLN A 369 -4.59 -18.65 -15.10
N TYR A 370 -4.18 -18.01 -14.01
CA TYR A 370 -2.88 -17.34 -13.88
C TYR A 370 -1.71 -18.32 -14.09
N LYS A 371 -1.86 -19.57 -13.62
CA LYS A 371 -0.80 -20.58 -13.66
C LYS A 371 -0.31 -20.89 -15.07
N ASN A 372 -1.18 -20.81 -16.09
CA ASN A 372 -0.75 -21.01 -17.48
C ASN A 372 0.24 -19.93 -17.92
N TYR A 373 0.08 -18.70 -17.43
CA TYR A 373 1.00 -17.61 -17.70
C TYR A 373 2.29 -17.73 -16.90
N VAL A 374 2.23 -18.26 -15.68
CA VAL A 374 3.42 -18.61 -14.88
C VAL A 374 4.23 -19.70 -15.57
N ASP A 375 3.60 -20.80 -15.98
CA ASP A 375 4.27 -21.91 -16.69
C ASP A 375 4.93 -21.40 -17.99
N LYS A 376 4.24 -20.53 -18.73
CA LYS A 376 4.76 -19.91 -19.95
C LYS A 376 5.88 -18.90 -19.68
N PHE A 377 5.78 -18.13 -18.60
CA PHE A 377 6.85 -17.26 -18.15
C PHE A 377 8.11 -18.08 -17.87
N GLU A 378 8.01 -19.19 -17.15
CA GLU A 378 9.16 -20.04 -16.86
C GLU A 378 9.73 -20.73 -18.11
N GLU A 379 8.89 -21.05 -19.09
CA GLU A 379 9.34 -21.57 -20.39
C GLU A 379 10.20 -20.53 -21.14
N ILE A 380 9.81 -19.25 -21.11
CA ILE A 380 10.46 -18.17 -21.86
C ILE A 380 11.68 -17.61 -21.09
N TYR A 381 11.50 -17.29 -19.80
CA TYR A 381 12.46 -16.56 -18.95
C TYR A 381 13.23 -17.46 -17.98
N GLY A 382 12.86 -18.73 -17.88
CA GLY A 382 13.45 -19.68 -16.93
C GLY A 382 12.79 -19.61 -15.55
N PRO A 383 13.14 -20.53 -14.63
CA PRO A 383 12.64 -20.46 -13.27
C PRO A 383 13.11 -19.17 -12.60
N LEU A 384 12.22 -18.51 -11.88
CA LEU A 384 12.56 -17.45 -10.95
C LEU A 384 12.73 -18.09 -9.58
N ASP A 385 13.97 -18.25 -9.15
CA ASP A 385 14.36 -18.77 -7.84
C ASP A 385 15.14 -17.71 -7.04
N ARG A 386 15.53 -18.05 -5.81
CA ARG A 386 16.26 -17.17 -4.89
C ARG A 386 17.58 -16.67 -5.49
N ASP A 387 18.24 -17.47 -6.32
CA ASP A 387 19.55 -17.15 -6.89
C ASP A 387 19.41 -16.28 -8.15
N VAL A 388 18.34 -16.48 -8.93
CA VAL A 388 17.98 -15.62 -10.08
C VAL A 388 17.50 -14.25 -9.61
N LEU A 389 16.66 -14.18 -8.56
CA LEU A 389 16.21 -12.93 -7.96
C LEU A 389 17.36 -12.22 -7.23
N GLY A 390 18.12 -12.93 -6.41
CA GLY A 390 19.16 -12.34 -5.57
C GLY A 390 18.60 -11.57 -4.37
N ILE A 391 19.43 -10.67 -3.84
CA ILE A 391 19.18 -9.83 -2.67
C ILE A 391 19.55 -8.38 -2.96
N TYR A 392 19.05 -7.45 -2.15
CA TYR A 392 19.49 -6.06 -2.24
C TYR A 392 21.01 -5.92 -2.05
N ARG A 393 21.65 -5.19 -2.96
CA ARG A 393 23.09 -4.90 -2.96
C ARG A 393 23.34 -3.50 -3.52
N PRO A 394 23.99 -2.58 -2.80
CA PRO A 394 24.16 -1.19 -3.24
C PRO A 394 24.97 -1.07 -4.55
N GLU A 395 25.90 -1.99 -4.81
CA GLU A 395 26.66 -1.99 -6.06
C GLU A 395 25.81 -2.27 -7.30
N GLU A 396 24.61 -2.83 -7.14
CA GLU A 396 23.71 -3.15 -8.25
C GLU A 396 22.85 -1.95 -8.66
N HIS A 397 22.77 -0.93 -7.79
CA HIS A 397 21.92 0.27 -7.91
C HIS A 397 22.72 1.58 -7.83
N ILE A 398 24.06 1.50 -7.87
CA ILE A 398 24.98 2.63 -7.64
C ILE A 398 24.72 3.43 -6.33
N ASP A 399 24.11 2.79 -5.34
CA ASP A 399 23.71 3.44 -4.09
C ASP A 399 24.92 3.88 -3.26
N ASN A 400 24.77 5.02 -2.59
CA ASN A 400 25.71 5.46 -1.59
C ASN A 400 25.50 4.64 -0.30
N PRO A 401 26.47 3.82 0.13
CA PRO A 401 26.31 2.94 1.28
C PRO A 401 26.38 3.67 2.63
N MET A 402 26.38 5.01 2.65
CA MET A 402 26.49 5.79 3.88
C MET A 402 25.32 5.50 4.81
N GLY A 403 25.61 5.06 6.03
CA GLY A 403 24.62 4.70 7.04
C GLY A 403 24.14 3.25 6.98
N LEU A 404 24.50 2.48 5.95
CA LEU A 404 24.14 1.07 5.87
C LEU A 404 24.84 0.29 6.99
N LYS A 405 24.03 -0.42 7.79
CA LYS A 405 24.51 -1.32 8.85
C LYS A 405 25.00 -2.64 8.26
N ASP A 406 25.81 -3.35 9.05
CA ASP A 406 26.30 -4.67 8.68
C ASP A 406 25.25 -5.75 8.99
N PHE A 407 24.62 -6.26 7.94
CA PHE A 407 23.66 -7.37 8.03
C PHE A 407 24.20 -8.67 7.42
N SER A 408 25.48 -8.70 7.05
CA SER A 408 26.12 -9.88 6.44
C SER A 408 26.14 -11.10 7.37
N SER A 409 25.93 -10.90 8.67
CA SER A 409 25.85 -11.98 9.65
C SER A 409 24.48 -12.67 9.74
N LEU A 410 23.45 -12.16 9.05
CA LEU A 410 22.14 -12.80 8.96
C LEU A 410 22.19 -14.01 8.03
N SER A 411 21.18 -14.89 8.13
CA SER A 411 21.05 -16.11 7.34
C SER A 411 20.58 -15.88 5.90
N ILE A 412 20.25 -14.64 5.53
CA ILE A 412 19.83 -14.26 4.18
C ILE A 412 21.05 -14.28 3.24
N SER A 413 21.06 -15.23 2.30
CA SER A 413 22.08 -15.37 1.27
C SER A 413 21.53 -15.98 -0.03
N CYS A 414 22.21 -15.69 -1.14
CA CYS A 414 21.91 -16.20 -2.49
C CYS A 414 23.21 -16.52 -3.25
N LEU A 415 23.14 -17.40 -4.25
CA LEU A 415 24.26 -17.71 -5.13
C LEU A 415 24.28 -16.78 -6.33
N TYR A 416 25.37 -16.04 -6.48
CA TYR A 416 25.59 -15.13 -7.61
C TYR A 416 26.57 -15.70 -8.61
N GLU A 417 26.28 -15.49 -9.89
CA GLU A 417 27.21 -15.75 -10.97
C GLU A 417 27.89 -14.44 -11.39
N TYR A 418 29.18 -14.32 -11.09
CA TYR A 418 30.04 -13.19 -11.53
C TYR A 418 31.04 -13.61 -12.61
N GLU A 419 31.29 -14.91 -12.71
CA GLU A 419 32.11 -15.55 -13.72
C GLU A 419 31.36 -16.78 -14.25
N LYS A 420 31.36 -16.98 -15.56
CA LYS A 420 30.54 -18.01 -16.19
C LYS A 420 30.83 -19.41 -15.64
N GLY A 421 29.81 -20.05 -15.10
CA GLY A 421 29.81 -21.36 -14.47
C GLY A 421 30.28 -21.37 -13.01
N ILE A 422 30.57 -20.20 -12.41
CA ILE A 422 31.09 -20.09 -11.04
C ILE A 422 30.07 -19.34 -10.18
N LEU A 423 29.45 -20.10 -9.27
CA LEU A 423 28.51 -19.58 -8.28
C LEU A 423 29.25 -19.19 -7.00
N THR A 424 28.99 -17.97 -6.53
CA THR A 424 29.55 -17.40 -5.30
C THR A 424 28.42 -17.06 -4.36
N GLU A 425 28.43 -17.60 -3.14
CA GLU A 425 27.46 -17.19 -2.12
C GLU A 425 27.70 -15.73 -1.72
N LYS A 426 26.64 -14.93 -1.79
CA LYS A 426 26.60 -13.56 -1.31
C LYS A 426 25.54 -13.42 -0.23
N ARG A 427 25.88 -12.60 0.76
CA ARG A 427 25.02 -12.23 1.87
C ARG A 427 24.63 -10.76 1.74
N LEU A 428 23.71 -10.33 2.60
CA LEU A 428 23.36 -8.92 2.75
C LEU A 428 24.62 -8.05 2.94
N TYR A 429 24.50 -6.78 2.57
CA TYR A 429 25.63 -5.86 2.58
C TYR A 429 26.34 -5.81 3.93
N ALA A 430 27.67 -5.81 3.89
CA ALA A 430 28.52 -5.87 5.08
C ALA A 430 28.64 -4.50 5.78
N GLY A 431 27.71 -3.58 5.52
CA GLY A 431 27.70 -2.22 6.03
C GLY A 431 28.76 -1.31 5.44
N GLU A 432 28.61 -0.02 5.73
CA GLU A 432 29.49 1.06 5.29
C GLU A 432 30.95 0.84 5.72
N LYS A 433 31.90 1.22 4.83
CA LYS A 433 33.28 1.52 5.19
C LYS A 433 33.65 2.92 4.72
N SER A 434 34.44 3.62 5.53
CA SER A 434 34.89 4.98 5.22
C SER A 434 35.63 5.10 3.89
N GLU A 435 36.35 4.04 3.49
CA GLU A 435 37.07 3.91 2.24
C GLU A 435 36.13 3.86 1.04
N SER A 436 34.94 3.26 1.19
CA SER A 436 33.88 3.26 0.17
C SER A 436 33.40 4.68 -0.13
N LEU A 437 33.31 5.54 0.89
CA LEU A 437 32.82 6.92 0.78
C LEU A 437 33.88 7.93 0.35
N ALA A 438 35.15 7.52 0.23
CA ALA A 438 36.23 8.39 -0.19
C ALA A 438 36.04 8.80 -1.65
N VAL A 439 36.39 10.04 -1.99
CA VAL A 439 36.47 10.50 -3.37
C VAL A 439 37.85 10.13 -3.91
N ASP A 440 37.89 9.39 -5.01
CA ASP A 440 39.15 9.08 -5.67
C ASP A 440 39.66 10.31 -6.43
N THR A 441 40.61 10.97 -5.79
CA THR A 441 41.34 12.12 -6.32
C THR A 441 42.68 11.72 -6.94
N VAL A 442 43.01 10.43 -6.99
CA VAL A 442 44.29 9.93 -7.50
C VAL A 442 44.28 9.95 -9.04
N PRO A 443 45.24 10.62 -9.70
CA PRO A 443 45.33 10.62 -11.14
C PRO A 443 45.55 9.21 -11.71
N THR A 444 44.71 8.82 -12.66
CA THR A 444 44.86 7.58 -13.43
C THR A 444 46.09 7.64 -14.35
N HIS A 445 46.42 6.51 -14.98
CA HIS A 445 47.41 6.42 -16.06
C HIS A 445 47.10 7.33 -17.27
N THR A 446 45.90 7.91 -17.32
CA THR A 446 45.49 8.91 -18.32
C THR A 446 45.73 10.36 -17.88
N GLY A 447 46.20 10.58 -16.65
CA GLY A 447 46.54 11.90 -16.11
C GLY A 447 45.42 12.64 -15.37
N TYR A 448 44.25 12.02 -15.20
CA TYR A 448 43.08 12.62 -14.53
C TYR A 448 42.64 11.82 -13.31
N ALA A 449 42.29 12.53 -12.23
CA ALA A 449 41.56 11.94 -11.11
C ALA A 449 40.15 11.52 -11.56
N HIS A 450 39.67 10.37 -11.09
CA HIS A 450 38.32 9.92 -11.39
C HIS A 450 37.28 10.92 -10.89
N MET A 451 37.50 11.56 -9.73
CA MET A 451 36.50 12.45 -9.09
C MET A 451 35.17 11.72 -8.85
N LEU A 452 35.24 10.42 -8.60
CA LEU A 452 34.11 9.55 -8.25
C LEU A 452 34.29 9.06 -6.82
N LYS A 453 33.19 8.71 -6.15
CA LYS A 453 33.23 7.95 -4.89
C LYS A 453 33.76 6.53 -5.14
N SER A 454 34.53 5.97 -4.20
CA SER A 454 35.14 4.64 -4.37
C SER A 454 34.12 3.54 -4.63
N TYR A 455 32.96 3.56 -3.97
CA TYR A 455 31.91 2.55 -4.19
C TYR A 455 31.39 2.51 -5.64
N ILE A 456 31.60 3.56 -6.43
CA ILE A 456 31.20 3.58 -7.84
C ILE A 456 32.20 2.78 -8.70
N HIS A 457 33.50 2.97 -8.49
CA HIS A 457 34.52 2.52 -9.46
C HIS A 457 35.65 1.65 -8.89
N LYS A 458 35.72 1.47 -7.56
CA LYS A 458 36.82 0.79 -6.87
C LYS A 458 36.32 -0.20 -5.83
N ASN A 459 36.60 -1.48 -6.07
CA ASN A 459 36.36 -2.55 -5.10
C ASN A 459 37.16 -2.29 -3.82
N ILE A 460 36.47 -2.29 -2.68
CA ILE A 460 37.11 -2.13 -1.37
C ILE A 460 37.58 -3.48 -0.84
N ASP A 461 36.71 -4.49 -0.90
CA ASP A 461 36.99 -5.88 -0.59
C ASP A 461 35.97 -6.79 -1.29
N ALA A 462 36.01 -8.09 -1.01
CA ALA A 462 35.10 -9.05 -1.63
C ALA A 462 33.62 -8.83 -1.29
N ASP A 463 33.32 -8.24 -0.12
CA ASP A 463 31.96 -8.02 0.36
C ASP A 463 31.44 -6.61 0.01
N ARG A 464 32.32 -5.74 -0.47
CA ARG A 464 32.05 -4.36 -0.89
C ARG A 464 32.66 -4.11 -2.27
N PRO A 465 32.19 -4.81 -3.32
CA PRO A 465 32.55 -4.49 -4.68
C PRO A 465 31.98 -3.13 -5.08
N SER A 466 32.46 -2.59 -6.19
CA SER A 466 31.98 -1.34 -6.77
C SER A 466 30.93 -1.59 -7.86
N ALA A 467 30.11 -0.58 -8.13
CA ALA A 467 29.10 -0.65 -9.19
C ALA A 467 29.70 -0.96 -10.58
N ASP A 468 30.84 -0.34 -10.91
CA ASP A 468 31.58 -0.64 -12.14
C ASP A 468 32.04 -2.10 -12.23
N ALA A 469 32.44 -2.70 -11.10
CA ALA A 469 32.87 -4.09 -11.08
C ALA A 469 31.68 -5.03 -11.32
N TYR A 470 30.54 -4.77 -10.68
CA TYR A 470 29.31 -5.51 -10.90
C TYR A 470 28.85 -5.39 -12.37
N MET A 471 28.68 -4.17 -12.87
CA MET A 471 28.31 -3.91 -14.28
C MET A 471 29.27 -4.60 -15.26
N SER A 472 30.58 -4.56 -14.99
CA SER A 472 31.57 -5.26 -15.82
C SER A 472 31.40 -6.77 -15.84
N GLN A 473 31.12 -7.38 -14.68
CA GLN A 473 30.89 -8.82 -14.58
C GLN A 473 29.63 -9.20 -15.37
N GLN A 474 28.56 -8.44 -15.22
CA GLN A 474 27.30 -8.65 -15.96
C GLN A 474 27.49 -8.49 -17.48
N LEU A 475 28.22 -7.47 -17.96
CA LEU A 475 28.54 -7.31 -19.39
C LEU A 475 29.36 -8.49 -19.95
N LYS A 476 30.33 -8.98 -19.18
CA LYS A 476 31.15 -10.14 -19.58
C LYS A 476 30.29 -11.39 -19.68
N LEU A 477 29.41 -11.63 -18.72
CA LEU A 477 28.46 -12.75 -18.75
C LEU A 477 27.50 -12.64 -19.93
N ALA A 478 26.95 -11.45 -20.21
CA ALA A 478 26.10 -11.21 -21.38
C ALA A 478 26.80 -11.61 -22.70
N VAL A 479 28.05 -11.21 -22.85
CA VAL A 479 28.88 -11.60 -24.00
C VAL A 479 29.12 -13.10 -24.06
N GLN A 480 29.52 -13.70 -22.94
CA GLN A 480 29.92 -15.11 -22.86
C GLN A 480 28.72 -16.06 -23.02
N TYR A 481 27.53 -15.69 -22.55
CA TYR A 481 26.30 -16.46 -22.74
C TYR A 481 25.76 -16.31 -24.16
N GLY A 482 25.91 -15.14 -24.79
CA GLY A 482 25.51 -14.92 -26.18
C GLY A 482 24.09 -14.37 -26.29
N LYS A 483 23.60 -14.25 -27.53
CA LYS A 483 22.23 -13.78 -27.83
C LYS A 483 21.18 -14.85 -27.47
N ASN A 484 20.92 -15.04 -26.19
CA ASN A 484 19.88 -15.92 -25.63
C ASN A 484 19.41 -15.36 -24.28
N ARG A 485 18.41 -16.01 -23.70
CA ARG A 485 17.79 -15.66 -22.42
C ARG A 485 18.77 -15.31 -21.30
N ASP A 486 19.79 -16.13 -21.07
CA ASP A 486 20.75 -15.89 -19.98
C ASP A 486 21.64 -14.69 -20.31
N GLY A 487 22.09 -14.57 -21.56
CA GLY A 487 22.85 -13.40 -22.00
C GLY A 487 22.05 -12.10 -21.99
N PHE A 488 20.75 -12.16 -22.27
CA PHE A 488 19.83 -11.02 -22.15
C PHE A 488 19.63 -10.61 -20.70
N ARG A 489 19.40 -11.56 -19.79
CA ARG A 489 19.27 -11.29 -18.35
C ARG A 489 20.51 -10.57 -17.79
N HIS A 490 21.71 -11.05 -18.14
CA HIS A 490 22.95 -10.38 -17.73
C HIS A 490 23.16 -9.02 -18.42
N LEU A 491 22.70 -8.86 -19.67
CA LEU A 491 22.72 -7.56 -20.33
C LEU A 491 21.84 -6.56 -19.59
N GLY A 492 20.60 -6.94 -19.27
CA GLY A 492 19.66 -6.11 -18.49
C GLY A 492 20.22 -5.68 -17.15
N ALA A 493 20.77 -6.62 -16.38
CA ALA A 493 21.40 -6.31 -15.09
C ALA A 493 22.58 -5.32 -15.21
N ALA A 494 23.33 -5.35 -16.32
CA ALA A 494 24.37 -4.36 -16.59
C ALA A 494 23.81 -3.01 -17.04
N LEU A 495 22.75 -3.02 -17.86
CA LEU A 495 22.10 -1.80 -18.34
C LEU A 495 21.44 -1.04 -17.20
N HIS A 496 20.83 -1.74 -16.23
CA HIS A 496 20.27 -1.15 -15.02
C HIS A 496 21.26 -0.21 -14.31
N VAL A 497 22.46 -0.69 -13.96
CA VAL A 497 23.52 0.15 -13.34
C VAL A 497 23.91 1.36 -14.21
N LEU A 498 23.96 1.16 -15.53
CA LEU A 498 24.31 2.22 -16.47
C LEU A 498 23.21 3.28 -16.58
N GLU A 499 21.95 2.87 -16.51
CA GLU A 499 20.79 3.74 -16.49
C GLU A 499 20.74 4.53 -15.17
N ASP A 500 20.93 3.85 -14.04
CA ASP A 500 20.98 4.45 -12.70
C ASP A 500 22.11 5.48 -12.54
N TYR A 501 23.23 5.30 -13.26
CA TYR A 501 24.28 6.31 -13.28
C TYR A 501 23.75 7.69 -13.75
N PHE A 502 22.81 7.74 -14.67
CA PHE A 502 22.23 9.00 -15.16
C PHE A 502 21.11 9.53 -14.27
N SER A 503 20.34 8.67 -13.61
CA SER A 503 19.21 9.07 -12.77
C SER A 503 19.60 9.36 -11.33
N HIS A 504 20.52 8.59 -10.74
CA HIS A 504 20.83 8.62 -9.31
C HIS A 504 22.14 9.34 -8.97
N SER A 505 22.85 9.84 -9.98
CA SER A 505 24.04 10.67 -9.78
C SER A 505 23.83 12.14 -10.15
N ASN A 506 24.75 13.00 -9.70
CA ASN A 506 24.80 14.40 -10.12
C ASN A 506 25.48 14.60 -11.50
N PHE A 507 25.61 13.56 -12.33
CA PHE A 507 26.29 13.64 -13.64
C PHE A 507 25.68 14.72 -14.55
N ILE A 508 24.35 14.81 -14.60
CA ILE A 508 23.63 15.72 -15.50
C ILE A 508 23.83 17.17 -15.07
N GLU A 509 23.80 17.43 -13.77
CA GLU A 509 24.07 18.72 -13.16
C GLU A 509 25.48 19.21 -13.55
N LEU A 510 26.49 18.33 -13.42
CA LEU A 510 27.85 18.63 -13.82
C LEU A 510 28.02 18.78 -15.34
N ALA A 511 27.27 18.01 -16.13
CA ALA A 511 27.25 18.14 -17.59
C ALA A 511 26.62 19.48 -18.04
N LEU A 512 25.55 19.93 -17.39
CA LEU A 512 24.94 21.25 -17.61
C LEU A 512 25.93 22.37 -17.26
N MET A 513 26.65 22.25 -16.15
CA MET A 513 27.71 23.19 -15.79
C MET A 513 28.82 23.26 -16.84
N LYS A 514 29.23 22.10 -17.37
CA LYS A 514 30.21 22.02 -18.47
C LYS A 514 29.70 22.65 -19.77
N ALA A 515 28.41 22.51 -20.07
CA ALA A 515 27.74 23.13 -21.22
C ALA A 515 27.58 24.66 -21.08
N GLY A 516 27.82 25.23 -19.90
CA GLY A 516 27.83 26.68 -19.66
C GLY A 516 26.83 27.19 -18.62
N PHE A 517 25.95 26.31 -18.10
CA PHE A 517 24.99 26.64 -17.04
C PHE A 517 25.67 26.57 -15.66
N LYS A 518 26.52 27.56 -15.33
CA LYS A 518 27.47 27.48 -14.20
C LYS A 518 26.85 27.48 -12.79
N ASN A 519 25.61 27.93 -12.64
CA ASN A 519 24.99 28.14 -11.33
C ASN A 519 24.14 26.95 -10.85
N ILE A 520 24.05 25.88 -11.63
CA ILE A 520 23.31 24.67 -11.26
C ILE A 520 23.81 24.15 -9.91
N TYR A 521 22.88 23.80 -9.04
CA TYR A 521 23.17 23.23 -7.74
C TYR A 521 23.66 21.77 -7.93
N PRO A 522 24.92 21.45 -7.56
CA PRO A 522 25.54 20.19 -7.96
C PRO A 522 25.30 19.04 -6.97
N TRP A 523 24.43 19.25 -5.98
CA TRP A 523 24.18 18.31 -4.88
C TRP A 523 25.42 17.91 -4.08
N VAL A 524 26.39 18.82 -4.04
CA VAL A 524 27.55 18.79 -3.15
C VAL A 524 27.60 20.10 -2.39
N GLU A 525 27.52 20.02 -1.06
CA GLU A 525 27.38 21.21 -0.21
C GLU A 525 28.53 22.20 -0.42
N GLY A 526 28.19 23.49 -0.54
CA GLY A 526 29.18 24.56 -0.69
C GLY A 526 29.90 24.62 -2.05
N MET A 527 29.51 23.78 -3.02
CA MET A 527 30.15 23.72 -4.34
C MET A 527 29.35 24.43 -5.45
N GLN A 528 28.22 25.04 -5.14
CA GLN A 528 27.46 25.82 -6.12
C GLN A 528 28.31 26.97 -6.70
N GLY A 529 28.28 27.11 -8.03
CA GLY A 529 29.06 28.12 -8.75
C GLY A 529 30.58 27.86 -8.80
N LYS A 530 31.06 26.73 -8.26
CA LYS A 530 32.44 26.28 -8.43
C LYS A 530 32.64 25.68 -9.81
N ASP A 531 33.91 25.52 -10.18
CA ASP A 531 34.26 24.85 -11.43
C ASP A 531 33.88 23.36 -11.33
N TYR A 532 33.07 22.88 -12.28
CA TYR A 532 32.58 21.50 -12.34
C TYR A 532 33.72 20.47 -12.27
N THR A 533 34.94 20.82 -12.71
CA THR A 533 36.11 19.92 -12.67
C THR A 533 36.67 19.67 -11.27
N THR A 534 36.14 20.36 -10.25
CA THR A 534 36.52 20.24 -8.83
C THR A 534 35.46 19.56 -7.97
N ILE A 535 34.29 19.26 -8.56
CA ILE A 535 33.15 18.68 -7.86
C ILE A 535 33.13 17.18 -8.12
N PRO A 536 32.97 16.31 -7.11
CA PRO A 536 32.90 14.88 -7.35
C PRO A 536 31.54 14.44 -7.89
N ILE A 537 31.53 13.30 -8.61
CA ILE A 537 30.32 12.53 -8.84
C ILE A 537 29.90 11.87 -7.51
N VAL A 538 28.65 12.08 -7.13
CA VAL A 538 28.02 11.53 -5.93
C VAL A 538 26.68 10.91 -6.30
N THR A 539 26.27 9.89 -5.55
CA THR A 539 24.94 9.26 -5.65
C THR A 539 24.18 9.34 -4.34
N GLY A 540 22.87 9.07 -4.42
CA GLY A 540 21.94 9.08 -3.30
C GLY A 540 22.18 7.93 -2.33
N LYS A 541 21.89 8.16 -1.04
CA LYS A 541 21.88 7.08 -0.03
C LYS A 541 20.70 6.17 -0.22
N PHE A 542 20.94 4.87 -0.08
CA PHE A 542 19.86 3.89 0.05
C PHE A 542 19.08 4.12 1.34
N LEU A 543 17.77 4.19 1.23
CA LEU A 543 16.84 4.14 2.35
C LEU A 543 15.86 3.00 2.10
N THR A 544 15.80 2.07 3.04
CA THR A 544 14.87 0.95 3.04
C THR A 544 13.42 1.37 2.78
N ASP A 545 13.06 2.56 3.28
CA ASP A 545 11.72 3.14 3.11
C ASP A 545 11.46 3.54 1.65
N ASP A 546 12.47 4.08 0.94
CA ASP A 546 12.36 4.49 -0.48
C ASP A 546 12.13 3.26 -1.39
N THR A 547 12.78 2.14 -1.08
CA THR A 547 12.62 0.88 -1.80
C THR A 547 11.23 0.25 -1.63
N LEU A 548 10.72 0.19 -0.40
CA LEU A 548 9.40 -0.38 -0.15
C LEU A 548 8.30 0.56 -0.64
N ALA A 549 8.48 1.88 -0.48
CA ALA A 549 7.56 2.88 -1.00
C ALA A 549 7.51 2.92 -2.54
N SER A 550 8.57 2.55 -3.25
CA SER A 550 8.59 2.50 -4.72
C SER A 550 8.03 1.20 -5.31
N ILE A 551 8.31 0.06 -4.66
CA ILE A 551 7.95 -1.26 -5.18
C ILE A 551 6.51 -1.64 -4.83
N LEU A 552 6.06 -1.37 -3.59
CA LEU A 552 4.75 -1.83 -3.13
C LEU A 552 3.58 -1.19 -3.88
N PRO A 553 3.58 0.13 -4.20
CA PRO A 553 2.51 0.72 -5.00
C PRO A 553 2.44 0.15 -6.41
N LYS A 554 3.57 -0.16 -7.05
CA LYS A 554 3.57 -0.80 -8.38
C LYS A 554 3.01 -2.21 -8.34
N MET A 555 3.38 -2.98 -7.31
CA MET A 555 2.78 -4.28 -7.06
C MET A 555 1.28 -4.13 -6.82
N ALA A 556 0.87 -3.10 -6.09
CA ALA A 556 -0.53 -2.79 -5.82
C ALA A 556 -1.30 -2.46 -7.10
N ASP A 557 -0.85 -1.49 -7.89
CA ASP A 557 -1.50 -1.07 -9.12
C ASP A 557 -1.58 -2.23 -10.13
N LYS A 558 -0.49 -2.98 -10.28
CA LYS A 558 -0.48 -4.17 -11.13
C LYS A 558 -1.43 -5.23 -10.59
N MET A 559 -1.47 -5.55 -9.30
CA MET A 559 -2.31 -6.65 -8.80
C MET A 559 -3.77 -6.26 -8.54
N PHE A 560 -4.03 -4.98 -8.32
CA PHE A 560 -5.31 -4.42 -7.87
C PHE A 560 -5.68 -3.13 -8.63
N PRO A 561 -5.78 -3.17 -9.96
CA PRO A 561 -6.05 -1.97 -10.75
C PRO A 561 -7.43 -1.36 -10.42
N VAL A 562 -7.48 -0.02 -10.37
CA VAL A 562 -8.68 0.74 -10.00
C VAL A 562 -9.80 0.57 -11.04
N GLY A 563 -11.00 0.21 -10.56
CA GLY A 563 -12.24 0.18 -11.35
C GLY A 563 -12.92 -1.19 -11.48
N ILE A 564 -14.20 -1.18 -11.89
CA ILE A 564 -15.01 -2.39 -12.04
C ILE A 564 -14.51 -3.20 -13.25
N GLN A 565 -13.92 -4.36 -12.98
CA GLN A 565 -13.54 -5.35 -14.00
C GLN A 565 -14.80 -6.07 -14.51
N LYS A 566 -14.96 -6.21 -15.83
CA LYS A 566 -16.03 -7.06 -16.38
C LYS A 566 -15.78 -8.50 -15.96
N TYR A 567 -16.72 -9.08 -15.22
CA TYR A 567 -16.68 -10.49 -14.88
C TYR A 567 -16.82 -11.33 -16.15
N GLU A 568 -15.87 -12.23 -16.40
CA GLU A 568 -16.04 -13.31 -17.36
C GLU A 568 -16.14 -14.66 -16.63
N GLN A 569 -16.85 -15.60 -17.25
CA GLN A 569 -17.09 -16.90 -16.65
C GLN A 569 -15.77 -17.69 -16.55
N ARG A 570 -15.47 -18.18 -15.34
CA ARG A 570 -14.28 -19.01 -15.05
C ARG A 570 -14.63 -20.50 -15.03
N LYS A 571 -13.65 -21.39 -15.18
CA LYS A 571 -13.81 -22.83 -14.89
C LYS A 571 -13.57 -23.11 -13.40
N PRO A 572 -14.04 -24.25 -12.87
CA PRO A 572 -13.72 -24.61 -11.49
C PRO A 572 -12.22 -24.71 -11.28
N LYS A 573 -11.72 -24.13 -10.18
CA LYS A 573 -10.29 -24.02 -9.80
C LYS A 573 -9.46 -23.02 -10.61
N ASP A 574 -10.08 -22.27 -11.51
CA ASP A 574 -9.44 -21.13 -12.15
C ASP A 574 -9.19 -20.02 -11.11
N ARG A 575 -7.98 -19.47 -11.12
CA ARG A 575 -7.55 -18.37 -10.25
C ARG A 575 -6.98 -17.24 -11.09
N THR A 576 -7.32 -16.01 -10.75
CA THR A 576 -6.69 -14.81 -11.33
C THR A 576 -5.35 -14.51 -10.66
N PHE A 577 -4.57 -13.59 -11.22
CA PHE A 577 -3.36 -13.08 -10.58
C PHE A 577 -3.66 -12.49 -9.19
N THR A 578 -4.75 -11.74 -9.06
CA THR A 578 -5.22 -11.19 -7.78
C THR A 578 -5.56 -12.30 -6.78
N ASP A 579 -6.24 -13.36 -7.22
CA ASP A 579 -6.55 -14.49 -6.34
C ASP A 579 -5.28 -15.18 -5.84
N ALA A 580 -4.32 -15.40 -6.75
CA ALA A 580 -3.04 -16.01 -6.43
C ALA A 580 -2.23 -15.15 -5.46
N PHE A 581 -2.14 -13.84 -5.70
CA PHE A 581 -1.43 -12.91 -4.83
C PHE A 581 -1.96 -12.91 -3.39
N ILE A 582 -3.30 -12.81 -3.23
CA ILE A 582 -3.94 -12.80 -1.92
C ILE A 582 -3.72 -14.15 -1.21
N LEU A 583 -3.89 -15.26 -1.92
CA LEU A 583 -3.64 -16.60 -1.38
C LEU A 583 -2.20 -16.73 -0.90
N THR A 584 -1.22 -16.46 -1.75
CA THR A 584 0.21 -16.57 -1.42
C THR A 584 0.56 -15.73 -0.19
N THR A 585 0.10 -14.47 -0.15
CA THR A 585 0.33 -13.58 0.99
C THR A 585 -0.25 -14.14 2.29
N LEU A 586 -1.51 -14.56 2.27
CA LEU A 586 -2.19 -15.07 3.47
C LEU A 586 -1.64 -16.43 3.92
N GLU A 587 -1.32 -17.33 2.98
CA GLU A 587 -0.74 -18.64 3.27
C GLU A 587 0.64 -18.52 3.94
N ASP A 588 1.52 -17.69 3.39
CA ASP A 588 2.87 -17.48 3.93
C ASP A 588 2.80 -16.82 5.32
N LEU A 589 2.06 -15.72 5.46
CA LEU A 589 1.88 -15.05 6.75
C LEU A 589 1.22 -15.97 7.79
N SER A 590 0.22 -16.77 7.42
CA SER A 590 -0.44 -17.71 8.35
C SER A 590 0.49 -18.82 8.86
N THR A 591 1.55 -19.10 8.12
CA THR A 591 2.58 -20.07 8.49
C THR A 591 3.59 -19.42 9.45
N ASN A 592 4.03 -18.21 9.13
CA ASN A 592 5.06 -17.46 9.86
C ASN A 592 4.56 -16.90 11.21
N GLN A 593 3.28 -16.54 11.32
CA GLN A 593 2.71 -15.98 12.57
C GLN A 593 2.82 -16.96 13.76
N LYS A 594 2.85 -18.27 13.51
CA LYS A 594 2.78 -19.29 14.58
C LYS A 594 4.10 -19.56 15.32
N SER A 595 5.23 -18.98 14.92
CA SER A 595 6.57 -19.46 15.31
C SER A 595 7.35 -18.58 16.30
N ASP A 596 7.02 -17.29 16.46
CA ASP A 596 8.03 -16.34 16.96
C ASP A 596 7.92 -15.97 18.45
N GLY A 597 6.77 -16.25 19.07
CA GLY A 597 6.49 -15.96 20.49
C GLY A 597 6.00 -14.53 20.78
N GLU A 598 5.80 -13.73 19.74
CA GLU A 598 5.12 -12.43 19.75
C GLU A 598 3.63 -12.60 19.38
N PRO A 599 2.73 -11.66 19.73
CA PRO A 599 1.33 -11.72 19.32
C PRO A 599 1.17 -11.59 17.80
N ASP A 600 0.37 -12.46 17.21
CA ASP A 600 0.05 -12.39 15.78
C ASP A 600 -0.56 -11.03 15.43
N PRO A 601 -0.12 -10.39 14.33
CA PRO A 601 -0.75 -9.18 13.84
C PRO A 601 -2.19 -9.51 13.40
N THR A 602 -3.10 -8.61 13.72
CA THR A 602 -4.51 -8.74 13.36
C THR A 602 -4.95 -7.59 12.48
N TYR A 603 -5.68 -7.90 11.41
CA TYR A 603 -6.39 -6.92 10.60
C TYR A 603 -7.88 -7.05 10.85
N ALA A 604 -8.53 -5.93 11.23
CA ALA A 604 -9.92 -5.91 11.68
C ALA A 604 -10.22 -6.95 12.80
N GLY A 605 -9.26 -7.18 13.70
CA GLY A 605 -9.38 -8.12 14.83
C GLY A 605 -9.25 -9.60 14.46
N MET A 606 -8.80 -9.93 13.24
CA MET A 606 -8.55 -11.30 12.78
C MET A 606 -7.11 -11.49 12.29
N THR A 607 -6.53 -12.65 12.58
CA THR A 607 -5.20 -13.09 12.14
C THR A 607 -5.18 -13.43 10.64
N ALA A 608 -4.00 -13.52 10.02
CA ALA A 608 -3.90 -13.93 8.61
C ALA A 608 -4.47 -15.34 8.39
N ALA A 609 -4.32 -16.25 9.37
CA ALA A 609 -4.89 -17.59 9.32
C ALA A 609 -6.43 -17.60 9.30
N GLU A 610 -7.08 -16.72 10.07
CA GLU A 610 -8.54 -16.59 10.07
C GLU A 610 -9.03 -16.00 8.74
N TRP A 611 -8.30 -15.03 8.19
CA TRP A 611 -8.59 -14.47 6.87
C TRP A 611 -8.37 -15.46 5.73
N LEU A 612 -7.32 -16.27 5.78
CA LEU A 612 -7.08 -17.35 4.82
C LEU A 612 -8.27 -18.33 4.77
N ASN A 613 -8.76 -18.76 5.94
CA ASN A 613 -9.93 -19.65 6.01
C ASN A 613 -11.18 -19.03 5.37
N LYS A 614 -11.39 -17.72 5.55
CA LYS A 614 -12.50 -16.99 4.91
C LYS A 614 -12.31 -16.87 3.40
N TYR A 615 -11.08 -16.60 2.96
CA TYR A 615 -10.76 -16.49 1.54
C TYR A 615 -10.90 -17.84 0.81
N ASP A 616 -10.48 -18.93 1.43
CA ASP A 616 -10.71 -20.29 0.95
C ASP A 616 -12.20 -20.62 0.77
N LEU A 617 -13.04 -20.19 1.72
CA LEU A 617 -14.48 -20.35 1.62
C LEU A 617 -15.03 -19.57 0.43
N TYR A 618 -14.56 -18.34 0.22
CA TYR A 618 -14.87 -17.53 -0.95
C TYR A 618 -14.49 -18.22 -2.26
N LEU A 619 -13.26 -18.73 -2.38
CA LEU A 619 -12.79 -19.43 -3.59
C LEU A 619 -13.56 -20.74 -3.84
N LYS A 620 -13.97 -21.46 -2.80
CA LYS A 620 -14.87 -22.62 -2.95
C LYS A 620 -16.22 -22.23 -3.55
N MET A 621 -16.76 -21.07 -3.17
CA MET A 621 -17.99 -20.56 -3.78
C MET A 621 -17.80 -20.18 -5.25
N VAL A 622 -16.65 -19.57 -5.60
CA VAL A 622 -16.25 -19.31 -7.00
C VAL A 622 -16.25 -20.61 -7.82
N ASP A 623 -15.67 -21.69 -7.28
CA ASP A 623 -15.56 -22.99 -7.97
C ASP A 623 -16.92 -23.68 -8.18
N ILE A 624 -17.81 -23.59 -7.18
CA ILE A 624 -19.18 -24.11 -7.26
C ILE A 624 -19.96 -23.35 -8.34
N LYS A 625 -19.83 -22.01 -8.41
CA LYS A 625 -20.41 -21.19 -9.48
C LYS A 625 -19.97 -21.68 -10.85
N ALA A 626 -18.66 -21.75 -11.06
CA ALA A 626 -18.08 -22.15 -12.33
C ALA A 626 -18.59 -23.53 -12.79
N SER A 627 -18.75 -24.47 -11.86
CA SER A 627 -19.25 -25.83 -12.14
C SER A 627 -20.74 -25.84 -12.51
N GLY A 628 -21.54 -24.96 -11.92
CA GLY A 628 -22.99 -24.91 -12.12
C GLY A 628 -23.41 -24.35 -13.48
N VAL A 629 -22.61 -23.45 -14.06
CA VAL A 629 -22.91 -22.83 -15.36
C VAL A 629 -22.67 -23.80 -16.53
N ASP A 630 -21.68 -24.70 -16.44
CA ASP A 630 -21.40 -25.74 -17.45
C ASP A 630 -22.48 -26.85 -17.52
N ALA A 631 -23.20 -27.10 -16.42
CA ALA A 631 -24.15 -28.21 -16.32
C ALA A 631 -25.58 -27.89 -16.80
N LEU A 632 -25.98 -26.62 -16.92
CA LEU A 632 -27.41 -26.22 -16.95
C LEU A 632 -27.87 -25.36 -18.14
N GLY A 633 -27.01 -25.04 -19.11
CA GLY A 633 -27.42 -24.33 -20.33
C GLY A 633 -28.22 -23.03 -20.05
N GLY A 634 -29.37 -22.83 -20.71
CA GLY A 634 -30.17 -21.59 -20.61
C GLY A 634 -30.71 -21.23 -19.21
N VAL A 635 -30.80 -22.18 -18.28
CA VAL A 635 -31.17 -21.96 -16.86
C VAL A 635 -29.97 -21.44 -16.06
N GLY A 636 -28.75 -21.74 -16.52
CA GLY A 636 -27.50 -21.20 -15.97
C GLY A 636 -27.40 -19.67 -16.07
N ARG A 637 -28.02 -19.04 -17.07
CA ARG A 637 -28.05 -17.56 -17.23
C ARG A 637 -28.85 -16.81 -16.16
N PHE A 638 -29.72 -17.49 -15.41
CA PHE A 638 -30.42 -16.92 -14.24
C PHE A 638 -29.56 -17.01 -12.97
N ILE A 639 -28.72 -18.06 -12.86
CA ILE A 639 -27.68 -18.24 -11.82
C ILE A 639 -26.49 -17.28 -12.07
N ASP A 640 -26.22 -16.97 -13.33
CA ASP A 640 -25.16 -16.07 -13.81
C ASP A 640 -25.34 -14.60 -13.36
N ARG A 641 -26.60 -14.14 -13.22
CA ARG A 641 -26.93 -12.77 -12.78
C ARG A 641 -26.92 -12.56 -11.27
N GLY A 642 -27.07 -13.62 -10.46
CA GLY A 642 -26.98 -13.50 -9.00
C GLY A 642 -25.53 -13.42 -8.52
N ILE A 643 -24.64 -14.16 -9.19
CA ILE A 643 -23.27 -14.30 -8.72
C ILE A 643 -22.33 -13.25 -9.33
N SER A 644 -22.85 -12.26 -10.06
CA SER A 644 -22.08 -11.07 -10.51
C SER A 644 -21.77 -10.10 -9.37
N TYR A 645 -22.50 -10.17 -8.25
CA TYR A 645 -22.33 -9.32 -7.06
C TYR A 645 -21.29 -9.83 -6.05
N MET A 646 -20.53 -10.88 -6.39
CA MET A 646 -19.24 -11.18 -5.74
C MET A 646 -18.20 -10.07 -5.94
N GLY A 647 -18.44 -9.08 -6.81
CA GLY A 647 -17.56 -7.94 -7.03
C GLY A 647 -17.29 -7.12 -5.76
N ASP A 648 -18.27 -6.97 -4.87
CA ASP A 648 -18.12 -6.18 -3.63
C ASP A 648 -17.44 -6.99 -2.50
N ALA A 649 -17.64 -8.32 -2.48
CA ALA A 649 -16.85 -9.23 -1.65
C ALA A 649 -15.39 -9.32 -2.15
N LEU A 650 -15.17 -9.28 -3.47
CA LEU A 650 -13.85 -9.24 -4.09
C LEU A 650 -13.10 -7.97 -3.66
N ALA A 651 -13.72 -6.79 -3.70
CA ALA A 651 -13.10 -5.54 -3.22
C ALA A 651 -12.70 -5.64 -1.73
N THR A 652 -13.54 -6.28 -0.91
CA THR A 652 -13.23 -6.51 0.51
C THR A 652 -11.99 -7.40 0.68
N PHE A 653 -11.93 -8.56 -0.01
CA PHE A 653 -10.78 -9.46 0.08
C PHE A 653 -9.51 -8.93 -0.58
N VAL A 654 -9.65 -8.14 -1.64
CA VAL A 654 -8.58 -7.36 -2.26
C VAL A 654 -8.00 -6.40 -1.24
N ASN A 655 -8.83 -5.59 -0.59
CA ASN A 655 -8.39 -4.68 0.45
C ASN A 655 -7.73 -5.41 1.62
N ILE A 656 -8.24 -6.57 2.04
CA ILE A 656 -7.64 -7.34 3.14
C ILE A 656 -6.26 -7.90 2.76
N GLY A 657 -6.16 -8.60 1.62
CA GLY A 657 -4.89 -9.17 1.16
C GLY A 657 -3.85 -8.09 0.92
N PHE A 658 -4.28 -6.95 0.37
CA PHE A 658 -3.44 -5.78 0.18
C PHE A 658 -2.99 -5.17 1.51
N ASN A 659 -3.86 -4.98 2.49
CA ASN A 659 -3.47 -4.43 3.79
C ASN A 659 -2.55 -5.36 4.58
N PHE A 660 -2.74 -6.68 4.51
CA PHE A 660 -1.78 -7.63 5.06
C PHE A 660 -0.43 -7.53 4.35
N PHE A 661 -0.44 -7.44 3.01
CA PHE A 661 0.78 -7.24 2.24
C PHE A 661 1.49 -5.92 2.61
N LEU A 662 0.78 -4.80 2.71
CA LEU A 662 1.34 -3.53 3.18
C LEU A 662 1.91 -3.63 4.60
N SER A 663 1.27 -4.38 5.49
CA SER A 663 1.78 -4.58 6.86
C SER A 663 3.12 -5.31 6.91
N THR A 664 3.52 -6.01 5.82
CA THR A 664 4.86 -6.61 5.71
C THR A 664 5.97 -5.57 5.58
N ALA A 665 5.60 -4.35 5.20
CA ALA A 665 6.48 -3.23 4.95
C ALA A 665 6.31 -2.07 5.94
N ASP A 666 5.39 -2.18 6.90
CA ASP A 666 5.17 -1.17 7.94
C ASP A 666 6.34 -1.19 8.93
N ILE A 667 7.41 -0.52 8.51
CA ILE A 667 8.60 -0.26 9.30
C ILE A 667 8.35 1.08 10.00
N ASP A 668 8.30 1.07 11.35
CA ASP A 668 8.28 2.26 12.22
C ASP A 668 9.51 3.17 11.95
N ILE A 669 9.56 3.90 10.84
CA ILE A 669 10.53 4.98 10.56
C ILE A 669 9.84 6.07 9.70
N LYS A 670 8.81 6.72 10.25
CA LYS A 670 8.37 8.05 9.76
C LYS A 670 8.87 9.10 10.72
N GLU A 671 10.01 9.73 10.44
CA GLU A 671 10.31 11.12 10.89
C GLU A 671 11.64 11.71 10.36
N GLU A 672 12.61 10.95 9.84
CA GLU A 672 13.94 11.51 9.50
C GLU A 672 14.07 12.12 8.08
N GLN A 673 13.21 11.74 7.12
CA GLN A 673 13.35 12.18 5.73
C GLN A 673 12.95 13.64 5.47
N THR A 674 11.90 14.17 6.11
CA THR A 674 11.27 15.42 5.66
C THR A 674 11.84 16.69 6.31
N LEU A 675 12.32 16.62 7.57
CA LEU A 675 12.71 17.81 8.34
C LEU A 675 14.23 18.00 8.51
N HIS A 676 15.03 16.94 8.31
CA HIS A 676 16.47 16.96 8.63
C HIS A 676 17.42 16.60 7.47
N SER A 677 16.95 16.00 6.37
CA SER A 677 17.77 15.56 5.23
C SER A 677 18.41 16.69 4.40
N ASN A 678 17.85 17.90 4.46
CA ASN A 678 18.30 19.05 3.66
C ASN A 678 19.46 19.86 4.27
N ARG A 679 20.14 19.37 5.33
CA ARG A 679 21.26 20.08 5.96
C ARG A 679 22.40 19.16 6.40
N ASN A 680 23.63 19.56 6.10
CA ASN A 680 24.89 18.92 6.51
C ASN A 680 25.17 17.54 5.88
N TYR A 681 24.72 17.30 4.66
CA TYR A 681 24.92 16.04 3.94
C TYR A 681 26.28 15.97 3.19
N GLY A 682 27.01 17.07 3.09
CA GLY A 682 28.36 17.16 2.51
C GLY A 682 28.43 16.66 1.06
N THR A 683 28.95 15.44 0.88
CA THR A 683 29.09 14.75 -0.42
C THR A 683 28.22 13.50 -0.50
N ASN A 684 27.21 13.39 0.36
CA ASN A 684 26.35 12.22 0.49
C ASN A 684 24.87 12.66 0.53
N PRO A 685 24.33 13.19 -0.58
CA PRO A 685 22.91 13.52 -0.69
C PRO A 685 22.03 12.27 -0.52
N THR A 686 20.74 12.46 -0.26
CA THR A 686 19.76 11.35 -0.26
C THR A 686 19.37 10.95 -1.67
N HIS A 687 18.74 9.79 -1.83
CA HIS A 687 18.19 9.34 -3.10
C HIS A 687 17.21 10.39 -3.64
N THR A 688 16.20 10.78 -2.87
CA THR A 688 15.22 11.82 -3.20
C THR A 688 15.80 13.15 -3.72
N GLN A 689 17.00 13.53 -3.28
CA GLN A 689 17.66 14.78 -3.72
C GLN A 689 18.26 14.67 -5.12
N LEU A 690 18.79 13.51 -5.48
CA LEU A 690 19.45 13.27 -6.77
C LEU A 690 18.58 12.54 -7.77
N ALA A 691 17.70 11.68 -7.25
CA ALA A 691 16.86 10.76 -7.98
C ALA A 691 16.05 11.55 -8.98
N LYS A 692 16.34 11.28 -10.23
CA LYS A 692 15.51 11.73 -11.34
C LYS A 692 14.43 10.69 -11.59
N ASP A 693 13.97 10.02 -10.54
CA ASP A 693 13.07 8.89 -10.64
C ASP A 693 11.62 9.34 -10.63
N SER A 694 11.29 10.55 -10.22
CA SER A 694 9.92 11.07 -10.42
C SER A 694 9.75 11.56 -11.86
N HIS A 695 8.62 11.26 -12.51
CA HIS A 695 8.27 11.90 -13.79
C HIS A 695 8.20 13.43 -13.67
N ASN A 696 7.92 13.94 -12.47
CA ASN A 696 7.86 15.37 -12.17
C ASN A 696 9.25 15.96 -11.93
N HIS A 697 10.29 15.13 -11.75
CA HIS A 697 11.65 15.62 -11.65
C HIS A 697 12.09 16.21 -13.01
N PRO A 698 12.58 17.47 -13.05
CA PRO A 698 12.85 18.24 -14.26
C PRO A 698 13.87 17.59 -15.18
N LEU A 699 14.82 16.89 -14.57
CA LEU A 699 15.94 16.26 -15.27
C LEU A 699 15.63 14.81 -15.61
N ASN A 700 14.47 14.25 -15.22
CA ASN A 700 14.07 12.87 -15.58
C ASN A 700 14.09 12.64 -17.09
N PRO A 701 13.42 13.48 -17.93
CA PRO A 701 13.44 13.25 -19.38
C PRO A 701 14.86 13.35 -19.98
N LEU A 702 15.69 14.29 -19.49
CA LEU A 702 17.06 14.44 -19.97
C LEU A 702 17.94 13.25 -19.54
N ALA A 703 17.74 12.72 -18.34
CA ALA A 703 18.41 11.50 -17.88
C ALA A 703 18.05 10.32 -18.78
N ALA A 704 16.75 10.12 -19.05
CA ALA A 704 16.26 9.05 -19.91
C ALA A 704 16.86 9.17 -21.31
N ASP A 705 16.92 10.38 -21.88
CA ASP A 705 17.55 10.61 -23.19
C ASP A 705 19.05 10.27 -23.21
N LEU A 706 19.80 10.64 -22.17
CA LEU A 706 21.22 10.27 -22.03
C LEU A 706 21.41 8.76 -21.89
N ALA A 707 20.59 8.12 -21.06
CA ALA A 707 20.59 6.67 -20.87
C ALA A 707 20.31 5.94 -22.19
N LYS A 708 19.28 6.34 -22.95
CA LYS A 708 18.93 5.78 -24.26
C LYS A 708 20.11 5.82 -25.24
N VAL A 709 20.87 6.91 -25.28
CA VAL A 709 22.08 7.02 -26.12
C VAL A 709 23.15 6.03 -25.68
N ALA A 710 23.41 5.94 -24.37
CA ALA A 710 24.41 5.06 -23.80
C ALA A 710 24.10 3.58 -24.07
N ILE A 711 22.89 3.12 -23.70
CA ILE A 711 22.51 1.72 -23.83
C ILE A 711 22.39 1.29 -25.29
N ARG A 712 22.00 2.18 -26.21
CA ARG A 712 21.96 1.89 -27.66
C ARG A 712 23.36 1.63 -28.23
N ASP A 713 24.38 2.39 -27.80
CA ASP A 713 25.77 2.13 -28.20
C ASP A 713 26.30 0.82 -27.61
N VAL A 714 25.97 0.51 -26.34
CA VAL A 714 26.31 -0.80 -25.73
C VAL A 714 25.67 -1.95 -26.51
N ALA A 715 24.39 -1.83 -26.85
CA ALA A 715 23.62 -2.79 -27.64
C ALA A 715 24.22 -3.03 -29.03
N GLN A 716 24.61 -1.96 -29.74
CA GLN A 716 25.27 -2.08 -31.05
C GLN A 716 26.58 -2.87 -30.96
N ARG A 717 27.36 -2.62 -29.90
CA ARG A 717 28.65 -3.28 -29.69
C ARG A 717 28.49 -4.75 -29.34
N ILE A 718 27.58 -5.07 -28.42
CA ILE A 718 27.38 -6.46 -28.01
C ILE A 718 26.82 -7.31 -29.16
N ILE A 719 25.91 -6.76 -29.98
CA ILE A 719 25.43 -7.42 -31.21
C ILE A 719 26.58 -7.69 -32.18
N GLU A 720 27.47 -6.73 -32.39
CA GLU A 720 28.64 -6.94 -33.26
C GLU A 720 29.58 -8.01 -32.70
N ILE A 721 29.79 -8.03 -31.38
CA ILE A 721 30.58 -9.06 -30.69
C ILE A 721 29.94 -10.44 -30.86
N TRP A 722 28.62 -10.58 -30.67
CA TRP A 722 27.93 -11.85 -30.87
C TRP A 722 27.96 -12.30 -32.34
N ARG A 723 27.95 -11.36 -33.29
CA ARG A 723 28.01 -11.66 -34.73
C ARG A 723 29.40 -12.10 -35.19
N THR A 724 30.45 -11.47 -34.67
CA THR A 724 31.83 -11.61 -35.18
C THR A 724 32.76 -12.41 -34.28
N GLY A 725 32.43 -12.54 -33.01
CA GLY A 725 33.32 -13.09 -31.99
C GLY A 725 34.55 -12.21 -31.69
N SER A 726 34.49 -10.90 -31.95
CA SER A 726 35.63 -9.98 -31.83
C SER A 726 36.15 -9.76 -30.38
N ASP A 727 35.31 -10.04 -29.39
CA ASP A 727 35.61 -9.90 -27.96
C ASP A 727 34.94 -11.03 -27.15
N PRO A 728 35.39 -12.29 -27.26
CA PRO A 728 34.67 -13.45 -26.72
C PRO A 728 34.57 -13.48 -25.18
N THR A 729 35.37 -12.69 -24.48
CA THR A 729 35.31 -12.57 -23.01
C THR A 729 34.46 -11.39 -22.54
N GLY A 730 34.13 -10.44 -23.43
CA GLY A 730 33.46 -9.18 -23.08
C GLY A 730 34.34 -8.16 -22.35
N GLU A 731 35.64 -8.42 -22.21
CA GLU A 731 36.54 -7.53 -21.46
C GLU A 731 36.67 -6.16 -22.12
N LYS A 732 36.79 -6.11 -23.45
CA LYS A 732 36.91 -4.84 -24.17
C LYS A 732 35.61 -4.05 -24.13
N LEU A 733 34.46 -4.75 -24.19
CA LEU A 733 33.16 -4.12 -24.00
C LEU A 733 33.02 -3.51 -22.61
N ALA A 734 33.26 -4.29 -21.55
CA ALA A 734 33.15 -3.82 -20.17
C ALA A 734 34.05 -2.60 -19.92
N GLN A 735 35.30 -2.69 -20.36
CA GLN A 735 36.25 -1.59 -20.21
C GLN A 735 35.90 -0.37 -21.08
N TYR A 736 35.26 -0.56 -22.23
CA TYR A 736 34.75 0.54 -23.04
C TYR A 736 33.64 1.30 -22.31
N VAL A 737 32.67 0.58 -21.74
CA VAL A 737 31.51 1.15 -21.04
C VAL A 737 31.98 1.99 -19.85
N ILE A 738 32.80 1.42 -18.96
CA ILE A 738 33.34 2.15 -17.80
C ILE A 738 34.08 3.39 -18.24
N ASN A 739 34.96 3.27 -19.23
CA ASN A 739 35.81 4.38 -19.64
C ASN A 739 35.10 5.48 -20.44
N LYS A 740 33.81 5.32 -20.75
CA LYS A 740 33.03 6.29 -21.54
C LYS A 740 31.84 6.85 -20.78
N TYR A 741 31.15 6.02 -20.00
CA TYR A 741 29.86 6.38 -19.40
C TYR A 741 29.96 6.63 -17.90
N THR A 742 30.57 5.73 -17.11
CA THR A 742 30.71 5.88 -15.65
C THR A 742 31.94 6.71 -15.28
N ILE A 743 32.06 7.91 -15.84
CA ILE A 743 33.19 8.82 -15.66
C ILE A 743 32.76 10.26 -15.50
N HIS A 744 33.57 11.03 -14.78
CA HIS A 744 33.32 12.43 -14.53
C HIS A 744 33.27 13.29 -15.83
N PRO A 745 32.33 14.25 -15.96
CA PRO A 745 32.18 15.12 -17.15
C PRO A 745 33.42 15.92 -17.57
N LYS A 746 34.39 16.11 -16.67
CA LYS A 746 35.72 16.67 -16.97
C LYS A 746 36.46 15.93 -18.10
N SER A 747 36.23 14.63 -18.24
CA SER A 747 36.81 13.85 -19.32
C SER A 747 36.18 14.22 -20.66
N SER A 748 36.99 14.47 -21.69
CA SER A 748 36.50 14.69 -23.06
C SER A 748 35.78 13.48 -23.65
N LYS A 749 35.93 12.30 -23.04
CA LYS A 749 35.16 11.10 -23.44
C LYS A 749 33.67 11.23 -23.16
N THR A 750 33.24 12.19 -22.34
CA THR A 750 31.83 12.50 -22.07
C THR A 750 31.26 13.57 -23.01
N ASP A 751 32.04 14.06 -23.98
CA ASP A 751 31.61 15.15 -24.88
C ASP A 751 30.40 14.78 -25.74
N TRP A 752 30.10 13.48 -25.88
CA TRP A 752 28.89 12.97 -26.54
C TRP A 752 27.60 13.46 -25.90
N ALA A 753 27.60 13.77 -24.60
CA ALA A 753 26.43 14.26 -23.86
C ALA A 753 26.21 15.77 -24.02
N ILE A 754 27.25 16.53 -24.39
CA ILE A 754 27.27 17.99 -24.22
C ILE A 754 26.29 18.69 -25.16
N GLU A 755 26.24 18.30 -26.44
CA GLU A 755 25.31 18.89 -27.41
C GLU A 755 23.86 18.71 -26.95
N MET A 756 23.50 17.51 -26.47
CA MET A 756 22.14 17.22 -26.01
C MET A 756 21.77 17.98 -24.74
N VAL A 757 22.70 18.06 -23.79
CA VAL A 757 22.52 18.81 -22.53
C VAL A 757 22.44 20.31 -22.79
N GLU A 758 23.26 20.85 -23.69
CA GLU A 758 23.23 22.25 -24.12
C GLU A 758 21.90 22.61 -24.80
N ASP A 759 21.47 21.80 -25.77
CA ASP A 759 20.20 21.99 -26.47
C ASP A 759 19.00 21.91 -25.53
N TRP A 760 19.02 20.95 -24.60
CA TRP A 760 17.98 20.84 -23.58
C TRP A 760 17.96 22.06 -22.66
N GLY A 761 19.11 22.48 -22.14
CA GLY A 761 19.20 23.63 -21.25
C GLY A 761 18.77 24.94 -21.92
N ASN A 762 19.12 25.13 -23.20
CA ASN A 762 18.71 26.28 -23.99
C ASN A 762 17.18 26.35 -24.21
N LYS A 763 16.50 25.21 -24.31
CA LYS A 763 15.03 25.12 -24.45
C LYS A 763 14.30 25.27 -23.10
N ASN A 764 14.96 24.98 -21.99
CA ASN A 764 14.35 24.86 -20.66
C ASN A 764 14.88 25.92 -19.67
N GLN A 765 15.02 27.17 -20.10
CA GLN A 765 15.62 28.26 -19.30
C GLN A 765 14.94 28.50 -17.94
N ASP A 766 13.62 28.31 -17.85
CA ASP A 766 12.90 28.45 -16.58
C ASP A 766 13.24 27.31 -15.61
N ILE A 767 13.45 26.10 -16.14
CA ILE A 767 13.90 24.95 -15.35
C ILE A 767 15.34 25.16 -14.88
N ILE A 768 16.23 25.66 -15.76
CA ILE A 768 17.61 25.99 -15.42
C ILE A 768 17.68 26.95 -14.23
N LYS A 769 16.83 27.98 -14.18
CA LYS A 769 16.76 28.90 -13.04
C LYS A 769 16.33 28.22 -11.75
N ARG A 770 15.41 27.25 -11.81
CA ARG A 770 15.00 26.46 -10.64
C ARG A 770 16.14 25.58 -10.13
N LEU A 771 16.90 24.98 -11.05
CA LEU A 771 18.07 24.16 -10.75
C LEU A 771 19.23 24.96 -10.15
N GLU A 772 19.17 26.30 -10.09
CA GLU A 772 20.11 27.13 -9.31
C GLU A 772 19.82 27.12 -7.80
N SER A 773 18.90 26.32 -7.29
CA SER A 773 18.57 26.24 -5.86
C SER A 773 18.46 24.78 -5.43
N ALA A 774 18.84 24.49 -4.19
CA ALA A 774 18.76 23.13 -3.66
C ALA A 774 17.31 22.71 -3.39
N THR A 775 16.42 23.66 -3.14
CA THR A 775 14.99 23.41 -2.87
C THR A 775 14.11 24.46 -3.55
N VAL A 776 12.83 24.12 -3.77
CA VAL A 776 11.82 25.08 -4.26
C VAL A 776 11.63 26.22 -3.27
N TYR A 777 11.64 25.94 -1.96
CA TYR A 777 11.57 26.99 -0.95
C TYR A 777 12.75 27.96 -1.04
N GLU A 778 13.97 27.47 -1.27
CA GLU A 778 15.14 28.33 -1.48
C GLU A 778 15.02 29.14 -2.78
N HIS A 779 14.51 28.55 -3.86
CA HIS A 779 14.25 29.25 -5.12
C HIS A 779 13.23 30.39 -4.93
N VAL A 780 12.07 30.08 -4.34
CA VAL A 780 11.00 31.05 -4.06
C VAL A 780 11.48 32.12 -3.09
N HIS A 781 12.27 31.76 -2.07
CA HIS A 781 12.87 32.72 -1.15
C HIS A 781 13.84 33.68 -1.86
N ASN A 782 14.69 33.17 -2.76
CA ASN A 782 15.63 33.98 -3.54
C ASN A 782 14.92 34.91 -4.53
N GLU A 783 13.90 34.43 -5.24
CA GLU A 783 13.07 35.25 -6.14
C GLU A 783 12.27 36.31 -5.35
N THR A 784 11.70 35.94 -4.20
CA THR A 784 10.98 36.87 -3.32
C THR A 784 11.93 37.94 -2.77
N LYS A 785 13.16 37.58 -2.39
CA LYS A 785 14.18 38.53 -1.94
C LYS A 785 14.59 39.49 -3.06
N ARG A 786 14.81 39.00 -4.29
CA ARG A 786 15.08 39.86 -5.47
C ARG A 786 13.90 40.79 -5.77
N ALA A 787 12.67 40.32 -5.63
CA ALA A 787 11.46 41.10 -5.83
C ALA A 787 11.31 42.21 -4.76
N ILE A 788 11.58 41.88 -3.49
CA ILE A 788 11.58 42.82 -2.35
C ILE A 788 12.71 43.86 -2.47
N GLU A 789 13.87 43.48 -3.01
CA GLU A 789 15.01 44.36 -3.27
C GLU A 789 14.81 45.25 -4.51
N SER A 790 13.78 45.02 -5.33
CA SER A 790 13.51 45.86 -6.49
C SER A 790 13.14 47.29 -6.08
N ASP A 791 13.67 48.27 -6.81
CA ASP A 791 13.45 49.72 -6.56
C ASP A 791 11.97 50.10 -6.45
N THR A 792 11.08 49.34 -7.10
CA THR A 792 9.63 49.56 -7.07
C THR A 792 9.01 49.13 -5.75
N VAL A 793 9.42 47.98 -5.19
CA VAL A 793 8.90 47.46 -3.91
C VAL A 793 9.50 48.24 -2.72
N GLN A 794 10.77 48.63 -2.80
CA GLN A 794 11.39 49.53 -1.82
C GLN A 794 10.73 50.92 -1.77
N LYS A 795 10.21 51.43 -2.91
CA LYS A 795 9.41 52.67 -2.95
C LYS A 795 8.03 52.52 -2.31
N ILE A 796 7.40 51.36 -2.42
CA ILE A 796 6.10 51.06 -1.80
C ILE A 796 6.28 50.90 -0.28
N LEU A 797 7.31 50.19 0.18
CA LEU A 797 7.61 50.02 1.61
C LEU A 797 7.97 51.36 2.30
N LYS A 798 8.59 52.30 1.57
CA LYS A 798 8.80 53.69 2.02
C LYS A 798 7.53 54.56 2.08
N TYR A 799 6.42 54.09 1.52
CA TYR A 799 5.13 54.78 1.59
C TYR A 799 4.32 54.37 2.82
N PHE A 800 4.68 53.25 3.46
CA PHE A 800 4.01 52.67 4.62
C PHE A 800 4.86 52.69 5.92
N ASN A 801 6.04 53.31 5.86
CA ASN A 801 6.85 53.79 7.00
C ASN A 801 6.92 55.32 6.94
#